data_AF-A0A6G3YXW3-F1
#
_entry.id   AF-A0A6G3YXW3-F1
#
_cell.length_a   1.000
_cell.length_b   1.000
_cell.length_c   1.000
_cell.angle_alpha   90.00
_cell.angle_beta   90.00
_cell.angle_gamma   90.00
#
_symmetry.space_group_name_H-M   'P 1'
#
loop_
_entity.id
_entity.type
_entity.pdbx_description
1 polymer ?
#
loop_
_entity_poly.entity_id
_entity_poly.type
_entity_poly.pdbx_seq_one_letter_code
_entity_poly.pdbx_strand_id
1 'polypeptide(L)'
;MTASPSLAELDRFVMALEGRIQAVIAQTTEHAPPTIRCRFQQGRLLVLSEDTHAASTAPARNQRFRKLAIATGTGLTETEFPEALLTAENALPVRLYLRQRGTASPYAARNWSWKPADVVSDLFDHRGFNAPPKTPHDQQEPSEGALVLLSPSSHFQNPSTPEQSPDTVATPPNQLRTKLRQALQGLSGEQRWQTLVETWQDLPWRSITGLVAIGLTIGSIAYGVSRPCLIGSCNRRQAASDLSQTALTQLKGTPTPSAVNQAHADVLKAVRLLSAIPPWSPHYDTAQADLARYRSHLADLEWVIKAQKNATIASEKSQNPPHPVPVWVEVHLLWQKAITDLRRVPEESVLAGFTRQKLTEYEANHTAIGQRLAAEERAEANLNQALQMGQLAVARTEEAANLSAWLMAQQEWQRAVTSLSQIPQGTLAYDEARSLLEDYRTQLMQTRTRVNLEKAGERSYQAGLTNAAEAQTAERVNQWTLALDKWRRANAHMRQVPQNTLHYAEAQRQLANYQAALKRAEGRLQQAVALQTLDEDLEDLCPLNAGICTFSYNTQQIDLTLREPYDSAFRQSISPPSNQGNLAQTTSVVEQTHQLVQDIMRLGNRVQLPISIYDNRRQFIARYKPEYGGFAKEP
;
A
#
# COMPACT_ATOMS: atom_id res chain seq x y z
N MET A 1 13.08 -29.59 -12.37
CA MET A 1 11.96 -29.26 -13.27
C MET A 1 10.71 -29.87 -12.67
N THR A 2 9.99 -29.12 -11.84
CA THR A 2 8.70 -29.55 -11.30
C THR A 2 7.68 -29.50 -12.45
N ALA A 3 6.95 -30.58 -12.66
CA ALA A 3 5.93 -30.64 -13.70
C ALA A 3 4.84 -29.60 -13.40
N SER A 4 4.43 -28.83 -14.41
CA SER A 4 3.26 -27.95 -14.27
C SER A 4 2.02 -28.80 -13.96
N PRO A 5 1.14 -28.36 -13.05
CA PRO A 5 -0.04 -29.12 -12.69
C PRO A 5 -0.93 -29.29 -13.93
N SER A 6 -1.56 -30.45 -14.05
CA SER A 6 -2.51 -30.69 -15.14
C SER A 6 -3.72 -29.76 -14.98
N LEU A 7 -4.37 -29.45 -16.11
CA LEU A 7 -5.56 -28.59 -16.11
C LEU A 7 -6.69 -29.16 -15.21
N ALA A 8 -6.81 -30.48 -15.15
CA ALA A 8 -7.78 -31.17 -14.31
C ALA A 8 -7.46 -31.07 -12.80
N GLU A 9 -6.19 -31.07 -12.42
CA GLU A 9 -5.78 -30.84 -11.02
C GLU A 9 -6.03 -29.39 -10.60
N LEU A 10 -5.75 -28.44 -11.50
CA LEU A 10 -6.00 -27.02 -11.26
C LEU A 10 -7.51 -26.74 -11.09
N ASP A 11 -8.35 -27.29 -11.96
CA ASP A 11 -9.80 -27.13 -11.86
C ASP A 11 -10.36 -27.75 -10.58
N ARG A 12 -9.87 -28.94 -10.18
CA ARG A 12 -10.27 -29.59 -8.93
C ARG A 12 -9.88 -28.75 -7.71
N PHE A 13 -8.65 -28.22 -7.70
CA PHE A 13 -8.18 -27.32 -6.67
C PHE A 13 -9.03 -26.05 -6.58
N VAL A 14 -9.28 -25.37 -7.71
CA VAL A 14 -10.07 -24.13 -7.74
C VAL A 14 -11.50 -24.36 -7.24
N MET A 15 -12.14 -25.47 -7.63
CA MET A 15 -13.48 -25.81 -7.14
C MET A 15 -13.51 -26.11 -5.63
N ALA A 16 -12.53 -26.87 -5.13
CA ALA A 16 -12.43 -27.16 -3.70
C ALA A 16 -12.20 -25.87 -2.89
N LEU A 17 -11.31 -25.01 -3.38
CA LEU A 17 -11.01 -23.71 -2.80
C LEU A 17 -12.24 -22.81 -2.77
N GLU A 18 -12.96 -22.69 -3.89
CA GLU A 18 -14.20 -21.90 -3.97
C GLU A 18 -15.22 -22.34 -2.90
N GLY A 19 -15.44 -23.66 -2.76
CA GLY A 19 -16.32 -24.21 -1.74
C GLY A 19 -15.88 -23.91 -0.31
N ARG A 20 -14.57 -23.95 -0.04
CA ARG A 20 -14.01 -23.61 1.28
C ARG A 20 -14.17 -22.13 1.61
N ILE A 21 -13.81 -21.24 0.68
CA ILE A 21 -13.96 -19.80 0.86
C ILE A 21 -15.44 -19.44 1.08
N GLN A 22 -16.34 -20.04 0.30
CA GLN A 22 -17.79 -19.86 0.44
C GLN A 22 -18.28 -20.27 1.84
N ALA A 23 -17.79 -21.40 2.38
CA ALA A 23 -18.15 -21.88 3.72
C ALA A 23 -17.64 -20.94 4.82
N VAL A 24 -16.39 -20.49 4.75
CA VAL A 24 -15.79 -19.58 5.75
C VAL A 24 -16.51 -18.23 5.78
N ILE A 25 -16.86 -17.68 4.61
CA ILE A 25 -17.58 -16.40 4.53
C ILE A 25 -19.01 -16.54 5.05
N ALA A 26 -19.68 -17.67 4.78
CA ALA A 26 -21.02 -17.92 5.29
C ALA A 26 -21.07 -17.94 6.83
N GLN A 27 -20.00 -18.36 7.50
CA GLN A 27 -19.91 -18.35 8.97
C GLN A 27 -19.68 -16.96 9.57
N THR A 28 -19.11 -16.02 8.80
CA THR A 28 -18.68 -14.70 9.28
C THR A 28 -19.60 -13.55 8.83
N THR A 29 -20.71 -13.89 8.18
CA THR A 29 -21.66 -12.91 7.61
C THR A 29 -23.03 -13.08 8.24
N GLU A 30 -23.52 -12.04 8.93
CA GLU A 30 -24.84 -12.03 9.60
C GLU A 30 -26.02 -11.88 8.62
N HIS A 31 -25.74 -11.55 7.36
CA HIS A 31 -26.73 -11.37 6.29
C HIS A 31 -26.49 -12.38 5.16
N ALA A 32 -27.32 -12.35 4.11
CA ALA A 32 -27.20 -13.22 2.95
C ALA A 32 -25.73 -13.26 2.43
N PRO A 33 -25.04 -14.42 2.51
CA PRO A 33 -23.63 -14.50 2.21
C PRO A 33 -23.40 -14.24 0.71
N PRO A 34 -22.30 -13.57 0.34
CA PRO A 34 -21.97 -13.36 -1.05
C PRO A 34 -21.67 -14.68 -1.75
N THR A 35 -21.87 -14.70 -3.07
CA THR A 35 -21.48 -15.82 -3.90
C THR A 35 -20.01 -15.68 -4.28
N ILE A 36 -19.21 -16.69 -3.96
CA ILE A 36 -17.78 -16.71 -4.26
C ILE A 36 -17.56 -17.42 -5.59
N ARG A 37 -16.65 -16.88 -6.41
CA ARG A 37 -16.11 -17.56 -7.59
C ARG A 37 -14.60 -17.46 -7.61
N CYS A 38 -13.94 -18.56 -7.89
CA CYS A 38 -12.49 -18.60 -8.02
C CYS A 38 -12.10 -18.94 -9.46
N ARG A 39 -11.00 -18.37 -9.93
CA ARG A 39 -10.40 -18.74 -11.21
C ARG A 39 -8.90 -18.53 -11.18
N PHE A 40 -8.15 -19.48 -11.72
CA PHE A 40 -6.72 -19.28 -11.95
C PHE A 40 -6.49 -18.74 -13.37
N GLN A 41 -5.79 -17.62 -13.49
CA GLN A 41 -5.51 -17.00 -14.79
C GLN A 41 -4.16 -16.28 -14.76
N GLN A 42 -3.31 -16.54 -15.75
CA GLN A 42 -2.00 -15.89 -15.92
C GLN A 42 -1.09 -15.98 -14.68
N GLY A 43 -1.04 -17.16 -14.04
CA GLY A 43 -0.20 -17.36 -12.85
C GLY A 43 -0.74 -16.70 -11.58
N ARG A 44 -1.99 -16.24 -11.58
CA ARG A 44 -2.65 -15.57 -10.45
C ARG A 44 -3.98 -16.24 -10.11
N LEU A 45 -4.28 -16.34 -8.82
CA LEU A 45 -5.61 -16.69 -8.34
C LEU A 45 -6.51 -15.45 -8.33
N LEU A 46 -7.63 -15.51 -9.03
CA LEU A 46 -8.68 -14.50 -9.02
C LEU A 46 -9.82 -14.99 -8.13
N VAL A 47 -10.25 -14.18 -7.16
CA VAL A 47 -11.37 -14.50 -6.26
C VAL A 47 -12.39 -13.37 -6.35
N LEU A 48 -13.61 -13.70 -6.75
CA LEU A 48 -14.71 -12.77 -6.90
C LEU A 48 -15.75 -13.02 -5.80
N SER A 49 -16.08 -11.99 -5.04
CA SER A 49 -17.21 -11.98 -4.11
C SER A 49 -18.36 -11.18 -4.72
N GLU A 50 -19.49 -11.83 -4.94
CA GLU A 50 -20.72 -11.24 -5.47
C GLU A 50 -21.71 -10.96 -4.34
N ASP A 51 -21.78 -9.70 -3.93
CA ASP A 51 -22.66 -9.22 -2.87
C ASP A 51 -24.04 -8.83 -3.41
N THR A 52 -25.08 -8.96 -2.60
CA THR A 52 -26.43 -8.46 -2.95
C THR A 52 -26.49 -6.93 -3.06
N HIS A 53 -25.70 -6.23 -2.24
CA HIS A 53 -25.60 -4.77 -2.22
C HIS A 53 -24.14 -4.35 -2.33
N ALA A 54 -23.80 -3.37 -3.17
CA ALA A 54 -22.45 -2.81 -3.22
C ALA A 54 -22.08 -2.12 -1.91
N ALA A 55 -20.84 -2.30 -1.45
CA ALA A 55 -20.29 -1.48 -0.38
C ALA A 55 -19.96 -0.08 -0.92
N SER A 56 -20.87 0.88 -0.68
CA SER A 56 -20.76 2.25 -1.20
C SER A 56 -19.68 3.08 -0.51
N THR A 57 -19.33 2.77 0.74
CA THR A 57 -18.31 3.49 1.52
C THR A 57 -16.98 2.74 1.54
N ALA A 58 -15.86 3.48 1.60
CA ALA A 58 -14.52 2.90 1.68
C ALA A 58 -14.33 1.97 2.91
N PRO A 59 -14.79 2.31 4.14
CA PRO A 59 -14.69 1.40 5.29
C PRO A 59 -15.43 0.08 5.06
N ALA A 60 -16.62 0.12 4.47
CA ALA A 60 -17.39 -1.09 4.18
C ALA A 60 -16.69 -1.97 3.12
N ARG A 61 -16.11 -1.36 2.07
CA ARG A 61 -15.30 -2.10 1.08
C ARG A 61 -14.09 -2.76 1.74
N ASN A 62 -13.38 -2.01 2.58
CA ASN A 62 -12.18 -2.50 3.28
C ASN A 62 -12.52 -3.68 4.19
N GLN A 63 -13.63 -3.60 4.92
CA GLN A 63 -14.10 -4.69 5.76
C GLN A 63 -14.44 -5.94 4.93
N ARG A 64 -15.09 -5.78 3.77
CA ARG A 64 -15.41 -6.91 2.87
C ARG A 64 -14.16 -7.53 2.29
N PHE A 65 -13.20 -6.74 1.82
CA PHE A 65 -11.92 -7.26 1.36
C PHE A 65 -11.17 -7.98 2.46
N ARG A 66 -11.19 -7.46 3.70
CA ARG A 66 -10.56 -8.14 4.85
C ARG A 66 -11.19 -9.51 5.09
N LYS A 67 -12.53 -9.60 5.13
CA LYS A 67 -13.24 -10.88 5.29
C LYS A 67 -12.92 -11.85 4.14
N LEU A 68 -12.94 -11.36 2.90
CA LEU A 68 -12.64 -12.16 1.72
C LEU A 68 -11.18 -12.63 1.70
N ALA A 69 -10.23 -11.78 2.09
CA ALA A 69 -8.81 -12.13 2.19
C ALA A 69 -8.57 -13.21 3.26
N ILE A 70 -9.17 -13.04 4.45
CA ILE A 70 -9.10 -14.04 5.53
C ILE A 70 -9.66 -15.37 5.03
N ALA A 71 -10.87 -15.37 4.46
CA ALA A 71 -11.49 -16.59 3.95
C ALA A 71 -10.68 -17.25 2.82
N THR A 72 -10.06 -16.45 1.96
CA THR A 72 -9.17 -16.95 0.91
C THR A 72 -7.92 -17.57 1.50
N GLY A 73 -7.28 -16.92 2.49
CA GLY A 73 -6.12 -17.47 3.20
C GLY A 73 -6.45 -18.78 3.90
N THR A 74 -7.53 -18.81 4.68
CA THR A 74 -8.02 -20.04 5.33
C THR A 74 -8.30 -21.14 4.31
N GLY A 75 -9.01 -20.81 3.22
CA GLY A 75 -9.30 -21.77 2.15
C GLY A 75 -8.04 -22.32 1.48
N LEU A 76 -7.02 -21.48 1.27
CA LEU A 76 -5.74 -21.89 0.68
C LEU A 76 -4.92 -22.78 1.63
N THR A 77 -5.01 -22.57 2.94
CA THR A 77 -4.36 -23.41 3.95
C THR A 77 -5.07 -24.76 4.13
N GLU A 78 -6.39 -24.78 4.04
CA GLU A 78 -7.22 -25.99 4.25
C GLU A 78 -7.37 -26.86 2.99
N THR A 79 -7.09 -26.31 1.81
CA THR A 79 -7.15 -27.04 0.54
C THR A 79 -5.76 -27.52 0.18
N GLU A 80 -5.60 -28.78 -0.25
CA GLU A 80 -4.32 -29.29 -0.74
C GLU A 80 -3.82 -28.44 -1.92
N PHE A 81 -2.80 -27.63 -1.66
CA PHE A 81 -2.31 -26.61 -2.58
C PHE A 81 -1.18 -27.15 -3.47
N PRO A 82 -1.28 -27.05 -4.81
CA PRO A 82 -0.20 -27.45 -5.70
C PRO A 82 0.98 -26.47 -5.63
N GLU A 83 2.12 -26.89 -5.03
CA GLU A 83 3.33 -26.06 -4.89
C GLU A 83 3.82 -25.44 -6.21
N ALA A 84 3.55 -26.09 -7.34
CA ALA A 84 3.89 -25.61 -8.67
C ALA A 84 3.22 -24.28 -9.09
N LEU A 85 2.23 -23.78 -8.32
CA LEU A 85 1.57 -22.50 -8.56
C LEU A 85 2.27 -21.31 -7.88
N LEU A 86 3.29 -21.55 -7.06
CA LEU A 86 4.04 -20.50 -6.38
C LEU A 86 5.04 -19.84 -7.33
N THR A 87 5.24 -18.55 -7.14
CA THR A 87 6.33 -17.81 -7.78
C THR A 87 7.69 -18.22 -7.19
N ALA A 88 8.78 -17.75 -7.82
CA ALA A 88 10.15 -17.96 -7.31
C ALA A 88 10.37 -17.45 -5.87
N GLU A 89 9.51 -16.56 -5.38
CA GLU A 89 9.54 -16.02 -4.01
C GLU A 89 8.64 -16.79 -3.03
N ASN A 90 8.19 -18.00 -3.41
CA ASN A 90 7.31 -18.84 -2.62
C ASN A 90 5.96 -18.17 -2.27
N ALA A 91 5.48 -17.30 -3.17
CA ALA A 91 4.24 -16.56 -3.01
C ALA A 91 3.28 -16.82 -4.17
N LEU A 92 1.99 -16.94 -3.86
CA LEU A 92 0.89 -16.98 -4.82
C LEU A 92 0.30 -15.57 -4.95
N PRO A 93 0.37 -14.92 -6.12
CA PRO A 93 -0.37 -13.70 -6.32
C PRO A 93 -1.87 -14.03 -6.37
N VAL A 94 -2.64 -13.25 -5.63
CA VAL A 94 -4.09 -13.33 -5.50
C VAL A 94 -4.70 -11.96 -5.85
N ARG A 95 -5.80 -11.96 -6.59
CA ARG A 95 -6.58 -10.75 -6.85
C ARG A 95 -8.01 -10.96 -6.42
N LEU A 96 -8.43 -10.16 -5.45
CA LEU A 96 -9.76 -10.16 -4.90
C LEU A 96 -10.61 -9.13 -5.66
N TYR A 97 -11.85 -9.48 -5.94
CA TYR A 97 -12.82 -8.62 -6.59
C TYR A 97 -14.11 -8.58 -5.78
N LEU A 98 -14.69 -7.40 -5.66
CA LEU A 98 -16.05 -7.24 -5.14
C LEU A 98 -16.97 -6.81 -6.28
N ARG A 99 -18.10 -7.49 -6.43
CA ARG A 99 -19.12 -7.20 -7.45
C ARG A 99 -20.50 -7.20 -6.84
N GLN A 100 -21.39 -6.37 -7.36
CA GLN A 100 -22.79 -6.41 -6.98
C GLN A 100 -23.53 -7.42 -7.87
N ARG A 101 -24.37 -8.26 -7.29
CA ARG A 101 -25.15 -9.24 -8.04
C ARG A 101 -25.98 -8.54 -9.11
N GLY A 102 -25.86 -9.02 -10.35
CA GLY A 102 -26.53 -8.43 -11.51
C GLY A 102 -25.71 -7.35 -12.26
N THR A 103 -24.55 -6.93 -11.73
CA THR A 103 -23.63 -6.07 -12.49
C THR A 103 -22.60 -6.90 -13.25
N ALA A 104 -22.21 -6.43 -14.45
CA ALA A 104 -21.23 -7.13 -15.28
C ALA A 104 -19.80 -6.99 -14.72
N SER A 105 -19.47 -5.82 -14.19
CA SER A 105 -18.12 -5.48 -13.73
C SER A 105 -18.02 -5.41 -12.21
N PRO A 106 -16.88 -5.83 -11.62
CA PRO A 106 -16.60 -5.59 -10.21
C PRO A 106 -16.48 -4.08 -9.94
N TYR A 107 -16.93 -3.66 -8.76
CA TYR A 107 -16.85 -2.26 -8.32
C TYR A 107 -15.57 -1.95 -7.54
N ALA A 108 -14.84 -2.99 -7.11
CA ALA A 108 -13.56 -2.85 -6.47
C ALA A 108 -12.69 -4.09 -6.71
N ALA A 109 -11.37 -3.89 -6.71
CA ALA A 109 -10.39 -4.98 -6.74
C ALA A 109 -9.26 -4.70 -5.75
N ARG A 110 -8.62 -5.75 -5.24
CA ARG A 110 -7.39 -5.66 -4.46
C ARG A 110 -6.43 -6.77 -4.85
N ASN A 111 -5.14 -6.46 -4.92
CA ASN A 111 -4.09 -7.44 -5.09
C ASN A 111 -3.50 -7.79 -3.73
N TRP A 112 -3.16 -9.06 -3.56
CA TRP A 112 -2.58 -9.62 -2.35
C TRP A 112 -1.67 -10.78 -2.76
N SER A 113 -0.60 -11.04 -2.02
CA SER A 113 0.25 -12.22 -2.24
C SER A 113 0.15 -13.11 -1.01
N TRP A 114 -0.25 -14.36 -1.19
CA TRP A 114 -0.36 -15.36 -0.14
C TRP A 114 0.89 -16.25 -0.10
N LYS A 115 1.40 -16.59 1.09
CA LYS A 115 2.49 -17.57 1.24
C LYS A 115 2.04 -18.73 2.14
N PRO A 116 2.47 -19.98 1.86
CA PRO A 116 2.11 -21.14 2.68
C PRO A 116 2.57 -21.05 4.15
N ALA A 117 3.64 -20.29 4.43
CA ALA A 117 4.17 -20.08 5.77
C ALA A 117 3.44 -18.99 6.57
N ASP A 118 2.53 -18.24 5.94
CA ASP A 118 1.74 -17.22 6.62
C ASP A 118 0.63 -17.93 7.42
N VAL A 119 0.81 -18.07 8.74
CA VAL A 119 -0.31 -18.42 9.63
C VAL A 119 -1.35 -17.31 9.51
N VAL A 120 -2.63 -17.63 9.31
CA VAL A 120 -3.70 -16.64 9.04
C VAL A 120 -3.79 -15.55 10.12
N SER A 121 -3.31 -15.85 11.33
CA SER A 121 -3.16 -14.90 12.44
C SER A 121 -2.03 -13.88 12.26
N ASP A 122 -0.96 -14.21 11.55
CA ASP A 122 0.23 -13.37 11.30
C ASP A 122 0.10 -12.48 10.06
N LEU A 123 -0.92 -12.67 9.20
CA LEU A 123 -1.18 -11.81 8.02
C LEU A 123 -1.51 -10.36 8.39
N PHE A 124 -1.76 -10.08 9.67
CA PHE A 124 -1.94 -8.74 10.23
C PHE A 124 -1.02 -8.48 11.44
N ASP A 125 -0.01 -9.32 11.67
CA ASP A 125 0.93 -9.23 12.79
C ASP A 125 2.40 -9.10 12.33
N HIS A 126 3.25 -8.45 13.11
CA HIS A 126 4.23 -7.45 12.63
C HIS A 126 5.62 -7.91 12.17
N ARG A 127 5.81 -9.18 11.76
CA ARG A 127 7.19 -9.72 11.66
C ARG A 127 7.46 -10.44 10.35
N GLY A 128 7.89 -9.72 9.31
CA GLY A 128 8.49 -10.41 8.17
C GLY A 128 8.80 -9.64 6.90
N PHE A 129 9.36 -8.44 6.94
CA PHE A 129 9.78 -7.76 5.69
C PHE A 129 11.09 -6.98 5.83
N ASN A 130 12.21 -7.70 5.81
CA ASN A 130 13.53 -7.14 5.52
C ASN A 130 14.07 -7.76 4.23
N ALA A 131 13.78 -7.11 3.10
CA ALA A 131 14.54 -7.26 1.85
C ALA A 131 14.68 -5.87 1.20
N PRO A 132 15.89 -5.48 0.75
CA PRO A 132 16.14 -4.13 0.25
C PRO A 132 15.66 -3.96 -1.20
N PRO A 133 15.11 -2.78 -1.58
CA PRO A 133 14.66 -2.54 -2.94
C PRO A 133 15.83 -2.14 -3.86
N LYS A 134 15.81 -2.66 -5.09
CA LYS A 134 16.63 -2.17 -6.21
C LYS A 134 16.02 -0.88 -6.76
N THR A 135 16.91 0.05 -7.10
CA THR A 135 16.66 1.39 -7.64
C THR A 135 16.02 1.36 -9.04
N PRO A 136 15.02 2.22 -9.35
CA PRO A 136 14.59 2.48 -10.72
C PRO A 136 15.19 3.77 -11.28
N HIS A 137 15.62 3.69 -12.54
CA HIS A 137 16.02 4.80 -13.40
C HIS A 137 14.82 5.64 -13.88
N ASP A 138 15.13 6.91 -14.15
CA ASP A 138 14.27 7.99 -14.64
C ASP A 138 13.33 7.64 -15.80
N GLN A 139 12.09 8.12 -15.71
CA GLN A 139 11.24 8.41 -16.86
C GLN A 139 10.50 9.73 -16.66
N GLN A 140 10.66 10.60 -17.66
CA GLN A 140 10.06 11.93 -17.80
C GLN A 140 8.52 11.88 -17.95
N GLU A 141 7.86 12.86 -17.32
CA GLU A 141 6.45 13.23 -17.52
C GLU A 141 6.16 13.71 -18.94
N PRO A 142 4.98 13.38 -19.49
CA PRO A 142 4.32 14.22 -20.49
C PRO A 142 3.06 14.90 -19.94
N SER A 143 2.94 16.16 -20.32
CA SER A 143 1.91 17.16 -20.03
C SER A 143 0.46 16.71 -20.26
N GLU A 144 -0.40 17.15 -19.36
CA GLU A 144 -1.86 17.11 -19.43
C GLU A 144 -2.41 17.78 -20.69
N GLY A 145 -3.22 17.02 -21.45
CA GLY A 145 -4.10 17.54 -22.48
C GLY A 145 -5.44 16.82 -22.35
N ALA A 146 -6.50 17.58 -22.08
CA ALA A 146 -7.87 17.06 -22.08
C ALA A 146 -8.22 16.58 -23.50
N LEU A 147 -8.14 15.26 -23.73
CA LEU A 147 -8.49 14.63 -24.99
C LEU A 147 -10.00 14.34 -25.02
N VAL A 148 -10.70 15.11 -25.85
CA VAL A 148 -12.08 14.86 -26.24
C VAL A 148 -12.12 13.55 -27.03
N LEU A 149 -12.77 12.53 -26.47
CA LEU A 149 -13.14 11.31 -27.18
C LEU A 149 -14.09 11.69 -28.32
N LEU A 150 -13.63 11.55 -29.56
CA LEU A 150 -14.49 11.70 -30.74
C LEU A 150 -15.51 10.57 -30.73
N SER A 151 -16.70 10.86 -30.20
CA SER A 151 -17.88 10.01 -30.36
C SER A 151 -18.31 10.03 -31.83
N PRO A 152 -18.80 8.91 -32.40
CA PRO A 152 -19.45 8.96 -33.70
C PRO A 152 -20.76 9.74 -33.57
N SER A 153 -20.77 10.97 -34.10
CA SER A 153 -21.93 11.86 -34.11
C SER A 153 -23.14 11.21 -34.78
N SER A 154 -24.20 11.00 -34.02
CA SER A 154 -25.56 10.86 -34.53
C SER A 154 -26.32 12.16 -34.22
N HIS A 155 -26.29 13.11 -35.14
CA HIS A 155 -27.13 14.30 -35.06
C HIS A 155 -28.51 13.99 -35.64
N PHE A 156 -29.50 13.85 -34.77
CA PHE A 156 -30.91 14.05 -35.11
C PHE A 156 -31.25 15.51 -34.84
N GLN A 157 -31.61 16.24 -35.89
CA GLN A 157 -32.14 17.60 -35.79
C GLN A 157 -33.49 17.63 -36.51
N ASN A 158 -34.55 17.77 -35.72
CA ASN A 158 -35.89 18.13 -36.18
C ASN A 158 -35.96 19.66 -36.32
N PRO A 159 -36.66 20.17 -37.34
CA PRO A 159 -37.47 21.36 -37.12
C PRO A 159 -38.90 21.21 -37.65
N SER A 160 -39.83 21.49 -36.74
CA SER A 160 -41.00 22.36 -36.90
C SER A 160 -42.08 22.05 -37.95
N THR A 161 -43.27 21.77 -37.43
CA THR A 161 -44.62 21.81 -38.02
C THR A 161 -44.94 23.13 -38.76
N PRO A 162 -45.92 23.13 -39.69
CA PRO A 162 -47.25 23.58 -39.26
C PRO A 162 -48.44 22.73 -39.81
N GLU A 163 -49.35 22.45 -38.88
CA GLU A 163 -50.82 22.56 -38.95
C GLU A 163 -51.57 22.22 -40.25
N GLN A 164 -52.35 21.12 -40.22
CA GLN A 164 -53.78 21.07 -40.58
C GLN A 164 -54.37 19.67 -40.28
N SER A 165 -55.48 19.64 -39.53
CA SER A 165 -56.45 18.52 -39.41
C SER A 165 -57.67 18.86 -40.31
N PRO A 166 -58.55 17.91 -40.73
CA PRO A 166 -59.43 17.18 -39.80
C PRO A 166 -59.76 15.70 -40.13
N ASP A 167 -60.17 15.01 -39.07
CA ASP A 167 -61.14 13.91 -38.92
C ASP A 167 -61.02 12.61 -39.77
N THR A 168 -60.96 11.45 -39.08
CA THR A 168 -61.99 10.38 -39.12
C THR A 168 -61.55 9.10 -38.36
N VAL A 169 -62.24 8.81 -37.25
CA VAL A 169 -62.83 7.52 -36.79
C VAL A 169 -61.99 6.22 -36.63
N ALA A 170 -61.87 5.82 -35.34
CA ALA A 170 -62.10 4.49 -34.70
C ALA A 170 -61.16 3.25 -34.84
N THR A 171 -60.60 2.87 -33.66
CA THR A 171 -60.39 1.54 -33.02
C THR A 171 -59.31 0.50 -33.49
N PRO A 172 -58.78 -0.33 -32.55
CA PRO A 172 -57.48 -1.06 -32.60
C PRO A 172 -57.69 -2.59 -32.92
N PRO A 173 -56.70 -3.55 -32.94
CA PRO A 173 -55.71 -3.86 -31.89
C PRO A 173 -54.34 -4.52 -32.24
N ASN A 174 -53.44 -4.38 -31.27
CA ASN A 174 -52.35 -5.32 -30.95
C ASN A 174 -52.90 -6.74 -30.63
N GLN A 175 -52.55 -7.76 -31.42
CA GLN A 175 -52.59 -9.17 -30.95
C GLN A 175 -51.43 -10.07 -31.45
N LEU A 176 -50.45 -9.54 -32.18
CA LEU A 176 -49.29 -10.32 -32.64
C LEU A 176 -48.04 -10.17 -31.75
N ARG A 177 -47.95 -9.11 -30.93
CA ARG A 177 -46.77 -8.86 -30.07
C ARG A 177 -46.79 -9.64 -28.75
N THR A 178 -47.93 -10.13 -28.32
CA THR A 178 -48.07 -10.87 -27.04
C THR A 178 -47.92 -12.38 -27.21
N LYS A 179 -48.23 -12.95 -28.39
CA LYS A 179 -48.03 -14.38 -28.68
C LYS A 179 -46.59 -14.76 -29.04
N LEU A 180 -45.73 -13.80 -29.40
CA LEU A 180 -44.30 -14.03 -29.69
C LEU A 180 -43.40 -13.92 -28.43
N ARG A 181 -43.89 -13.34 -27.33
CA ARG A 181 -43.12 -13.24 -26.07
C ARG A 181 -43.23 -14.47 -25.16
N GLN A 182 -44.30 -15.26 -25.27
CA GLN A 182 -44.48 -16.48 -24.49
C GLN A 182 -43.87 -17.74 -25.13
N ALA A 183 -43.38 -17.66 -26.38
CA ALA A 183 -42.78 -18.79 -27.09
C ALA A 183 -41.23 -18.82 -27.07
N LEU A 184 -40.57 -17.89 -26.37
CA LEU A 184 -39.11 -17.75 -26.41
C LEU A 184 -38.44 -17.59 -25.03
N GLN A 185 -39.14 -17.89 -23.94
CA GLN A 185 -38.49 -18.07 -22.65
C GLN A 185 -38.12 -19.55 -22.49
N GLY A 186 -36.83 -19.87 -22.65
CA GLY A 186 -36.27 -21.13 -22.16
C GLY A 186 -35.45 -22.00 -23.11
N LEU A 187 -34.76 -21.47 -24.14
CA LEU A 187 -33.88 -22.29 -24.99
C LEU A 187 -32.52 -21.63 -25.26
N SER A 188 -31.45 -22.34 -24.90
CA SER A 188 -30.04 -21.97 -25.04
C SER A 188 -29.50 -22.20 -26.45
N GLY A 189 -28.44 -21.45 -26.81
CA GLY A 189 -27.96 -21.24 -28.18
C GLY A 189 -27.27 -22.40 -28.90
N GLU A 190 -27.08 -23.56 -28.27
CA GLU A 190 -26.38 -24.71 -28.87
C GLU A 190 -27.29 -25.85 -29.35
N GLN A 191 -28.57 -25.87 -28.98
CA GLN A 191 -29.54 -26.87 -29.48
C GLN A 191 -30.36 -26.38 -30.70
N ARG A 192 -30.00 -25.24 -31.27
CA ARG A 192 -30.75 -24.59 -32.38
C ARG A 192 -30.23 -24.91 -33.78
N TRP A 193 -29.15 -25.71 -33.89
CA TRP A 193 -28.50 -26.05 -35.17
C TRP A 193 -28.63 -27.53 -35.60
N GLN A 194 -29.18 -28.42 -34.76
CA GLN A 194 -29.39 -29.83 -35.15
C GLN A 194 -30.81 -30.19 -35.63
N THR A 195 -31.79 -29.29 -35.55
CA THR A 195 -33.17 -29.56 -36.05
C THR A 195 -33.48 -28.96 -37.42
N LEU A 196 -32.46 -28.56 -38.19
CA LEU A 196 -32.62 -28.03 -39.56
C LEU A 196 -31.92 -28.87 -40.65
N VAL A 197 -31.41 -30.06 -40.29
CA VAL A 197 -30.74 -30.98 -41.24
C VAL A 197 -31.47 -32.33 -41.38
N GLU A 198 -32.58 -32.57 -40.66
CA GLU A 198 -33.27 -33.88 -40.64
C GLU A 198 -34.66 -33.90 -41.30
N THR A 199 -34.92 -33.06 -42.30
CA THR A 199 -36.17 -33.12 -43.09
C THR A 199 -35.95 -33.07 -44.60
N TRP A 200 -34.88 -33.71 -45.08
CA TRP A 200 -34.61 -33.92 -46.51
C TRP A 200 -34.01 -35.31 -46.77
N GLN A 201 -34.65 -36.35 -46.27
CA GLN A 201 -34.43 -37.74 -46.68
C GLN A 201 -35.67 -38.53 -46.23
N ASP A 202 -36.67 -38.59 -47.11
CA ASP A 202 -37.63 -39.70 -47.25
C ASP A 202 -38.78 -39.26 -48.15
N LEU A 203 -38.73 -39.62 -49.43
CA LEU A 203 -39.87 -40.22 -50.15
C LEU A 203 -39.42 -40.78 -51.52
N PRO A 204 -40.06 -41.90 -51.97
CA PRO A 204 -39.48 -42.86 -52.88
C PRO A 204 -39.91 -42.62 -54.33
N TRP A 205 -38.95 -42.60 -55.24
CA TRP A 205 -39.21 -42.54 -56.69
C TRP A 205 -38.69 -43.81 -57.37
N ARG A 206 -39.37 -44.93 -57.15
CA ARG A 206 -39.22 -46.13 -57.98
C ARG A 206 -40.56 -46.82 -58.15
N SER A 207 -41.31 -46.41 -59.16
CA SER A 207 -42.13 -47.28 -60.02
C SER A 207 -43.03 -46.41 -60.90
N ILE A 208 -42.74 -46.36 -62.20
CA ILE A 208 -43.65 -46.66 -63.32
C ILE A 208 -42.82 -46.40 -64.59
N THR A 209 -42.25 -47.48 -65.12
CA THR A 209 -41.93 -47.62 -66.54
C THR A 209 -43.17 -48.16 -67.23
N GLY A 210 -43.65 -47.51 -68.28
CA GLY A 210 -44.73 -48.05 -69.11
C GLY A 210 -45.33 -47.06 -70.12
N LEU A 211 -44.61 -46.85 -71.22
CA LEU A 211 -45.12 -46.63 -72.58
C LEU A 211 -46.18 -45.53 -72.83
N VAL A 212 -45.75 -44.39 -73.40
CA VAL A 212 -46.17 -43.97 -74.75
C VAL A 212 -44.99 -43.24 -75.40
N ALA A 213 -44.52 -43.80 -76.51
CA ALA A 213 -43.57 -43.21 -77.43
C ALA A 213 -44.26 -42.24 -78.39
N ILE A 214 -43.47 -41.35 -78.98
CA ILE A 214 -43.75 -40.41 -80.08
C ILE A 214 -44.19 -39.01 -79.62
N GLY A 215 -43.18 -38.15 -79.43
CA GLY A 215 -43.32 -36.72 -79.13
C GLY A 215 -42.00 -35.96 -78.89
N LEU A 216 -40.85 -36.49 -79.30
CA LEU A 216 -39.61 -35.71 -79.51
C LEU A 216 -39.70 -35.23 -80.97
N THR A 217 -39.82 -33.94 -81.29
CA THR A 217 -38.65 -33.06 -81.44
C THR A 217 -38.95 -31.54 -81.42
N ILE A 218 -40.11 -31.07 -80.95
CA ILE A 218 -40.42 -29.60 -80.97
C ILE A 218 -40.65 -28.98 -79.56
N GLY A 219 -40.88 -29.77 -78.51
CA GLY A 219 -41.16 -29.26 -77.16
C GLY A 219 -39.95 -28.87 -76.30
N SER A 220 -38.76 -29.44 -76.55
CA SER A 220 -37.55 -29.15 -75.76
C SER A 220 -36.87 -27.83 -76.15
N ILE A 221 -37.14 -27.30 -77.35
CA ILE A 221 -36.68 -25.96 -77.75
C ILE A 221 -37.49 -24.88 -77.03
N ALA A 222 -38.80 -25.08 -76.82
CA ALA A 222 -39.66 -24.09 -76.14
C ALA A 222 -39.34 -23.90 -74.64
N TYR A 223 -38.89 -24.94 -73.93
CA TYR A 223 -38.47 -24.81 -72.51
C TYR A 223 -37.05 -24.24 -72.35
N GLY A 224 -36.25 -24.28 -73.42
CA GLY A 224 -34.97 -23.58 -73.50
C GLY A 224 -35.17 -22.08 -73.64
N VAL A 225 -36.07 -21.61 -74.52
CA VAL A 225 -36.17 -20.19 -74.88
C VAL A 225 -36.92 -19.33 -73.84
N SER A 226 -37.70 -19.93 -72.94
CA SER A 226 -38.37 -19.20 -71.84
C SER A 226 -37.48 -18.93 -70.62
N ARG A 227 -36.24 -19.46 -70.60
CA ARG A 227 -35.33 -19.25 -69.49
C ARG A 227 -34.57 -17.92 -69.65
N PRO A 228 -34.39 -17.16 -68.56
CA PRO A 228 -33.67 -15.90 -68.61
C PRO A 228 -32.22 -16.15 -69.06
N CYS A 229 -31.75 -15.34 -70.01
CA CYS A 229 -30.36 -15.27 -70.49
C CYS A 229 -29.94 -16.26 -71.61
N LEU A 230 -30.84 -16.74 -72.49
CA LEU A 230 -30.46 -17.50 -73.70
C LEU A 230 -30.21 -16.67 -74.97
N ILE A 231 -30.93 -15.56 -75.17
CA ILE A 231 -30.80 -14.72 -76.38
C ILE A 231 -30.79 -13.26 -75.93
N GLY A 232 -29.74 -12.50 -76.28
CA GLY A 232 -29.61 -11.08 -75.93
C GLY A 232 -29.06 -10.80 -74.53
N SER A 233 -29.47 -9.68 -73.92
CA SER A 233 -28.99 -9.22 -72.61
C SER A 233 -29.51 -10.10 -71.47
N CYS A 234 -28.67 -10.30 -70.45
CA CYS A 234 -29.04 -11.05 -69.24
C CYS A 234 -29.46 -10.08 -68.13
N ASN A 235 -30.76 -9.83 -67.99
CA ASN A 235 -31.31 -8.92 -66.96
C ASN A 235 -30.83 -9.25 -65.53
N ARG A 236 -30.60 -10.53 -65.24
CA ARG A 236 -30.07 -10.97 -63.93
C ARG A 236 -28.63 -10.52 -63.70
N ARG A 237 -27.77 -10.60 -64.72
CA ARG A 237 -26.38 -10.15 -64.64
C ARG A 237 -26.32 -8.63 -64.52
N GLN A 238 -27.15 -7.92 -65.29
CA GLN A 238 -27.24 -6.45 -65.18
C GLN A 238 -27.71 -6.04 -63.78
N ALA A 239 -28.79 -6.63 -63.27
CA ALA A 239 -29.28 -6.33 -61.92
C ALA A 239 -28.25 -6.66 -60.83
N ALA A 240 -27.48 -7.74 -60.97
CA ALA A 240 -26.39 -8.07 -60.05
C ALA A 240 -25.26 -7.03 -60.11
N SER A 241 -24.89 -6.58 -61.32
CA SER A 241 -23.91 -5.52 -61.53
C SER A 241 -24.36 -4.20 -60.93
N ASP A 242 -25.60 -3.78 -61.17
CA ASP A 242 -26.16 -2.54 -60.65
C ASP A 242 -26.20 -2.54 -59.12
N LEU A 243 -26.63 -3.65 -58.50
CA LEU A 243 -26.61 -3.84 -57.05
C LEU A 243 -25.20 -3.72 -56.49
N SER A 244 -24.23 -4.45 -57.07
CA SER A 244 -22.86 -4.45 -56.55
C SER A 244 -22.17 -3.10 -56.75
N GLN A 245 -22.31 -2.47 -57.93
CA GLN A 245 -21.65 -1.19 -58.20
C GLN A 245 -22.25 -0.07 -57.36
N THR A 246 -23.57 -0.04 -57.20
CA THR A 246 -24.25 0.94 -56.35
C THR A 246 -23.81 0.78 -54.90
N ALA A 247 -23.83 -0.44 -54.37
CA ALA A 247 -23.40 -0.76 -53.01
C ALA A 247 -21.95 -0.30 -52.75
N LEU A 248 -21.01 -0.67 -53.63
CA LEU A 248 -19.59 -0.35 -53.43
C LEU A 248 -19.27 1.13 -53.65
N THR A 249 -20.01 1.81 -54.53
CA THR A 249 -19.83 3.26 -54.76
C THR A 249 -20.30 4.07 -53.57
N GLN A 250 -21.38 3.66 -52.90
CA GLN A 250 -21.86 4.30 -51.67
C GLN A 250 -20.89 4.18 -50.49
N LEU A 251 -19.94 3.24 -50.55
CA LEU A 251 -18.90 3.06 -49.53
C LEU A 251 -17.65 3.92 -49.77
N LYS A 252 -17.58 4.66 -50.88
CA LYS A 252 -16.48 5.60 -51.13
C LYS A 252 -16.62 6.80 -50.18
N GLY A 253 -15.71 6.94 -49.22
CA GLY A 253 -15.68 8.03 -48.23
C GLY A 253 -15.81 7.51 -46.79
N THR A 254 -16.68 8.13 -46.00
CA THR A 254 -16.98 7.76 -44.59
C THR A 254 -18.37 7.13 -44.45
N PRO A 255 -18.59 5.90 -44.94
CA PRO A 255 -19.86 5.22 -44.78
C PRO A 255 -20.21 4.98 -43.31
N THR A 256 -21.50 5.02 -43.01
CA THR A 256 -22.03 4.63 -41.71
C THR A 256 -21.99 3.10 -41.55
N PRO A 257 -21.98 2.56 -40.32
CA PRO A 257 -22.09 1.12 -40.10
C PRO A 257 -23.34 0.49 -40.77
N SER A 258 -24.45 1.24 -40.84
CA SER A 258 -25.65 0.80 -41.54
C SER A 258 -25.42 0.68 -43.05
N ALA A 259 -24.71 1.63 -43.67
CA ALA A 259 -24.39 1.58 -45.10
C ALA A 259 -23.50 0.39 -45.44
N VAL A 260 -22.53 0.05 -44.59
CA VAL A 260 -21.68 -1.15 -44.77
C VAL A 260 -22.51 -2.44 -44.71
N ASN A 261 -23.42 -2.56 -43.74
CA ASN A 261 -24.30 -3.73 -43.62
C ASN A 261 -25.27 -3.85 -44.81
N GLN A 262 -25.79 -2.73 -45.30
CA GLN A 262 -26.65 -2.71 -46.48
C GLN A 262 -25.87 -3.14 -47.73
N ALA A 263 -24.66 -2.61 -47.94
CA ALA A 263 -23.81 -3.01 -49.04
C ALA A 263 -23.48 -4.52 -49.00
N HIS A 264 -23.22 -5.07 -47.82
CA HIS A 264 -23.07 -6.52 -47.64
C HIS A 264 -24.32 -7.30 -48.08
N ALA A 265 -25.52 -6.86 -47.69
CA ALA A 265 -26.77 -7.48 -48.12
C ALA A 265 -26.98 -7.39 -49.65
N ASP A 266 -26.65 -6.25 -50.26
CA ASP A 266 -26.82 -6.01 -51.69
C ASP A 266 -25.82 -6.81 -52.54
N VAL A 267 -24.55 -6.90 -52.13
CA VAL A 267 -23.57 -7.78 -52.81
C VAL A 267 -23.95 -9.25 -52.62
N LEU A 268 -24.48 -9.65 -51.46
CA LEU A 268 -24.97 -11.02 -51.25
C LEU A 268 -26.16 -11.34 -52.17
N LYS A 269 -27.05 -10.38 -52.39
CA LYS A 269 -28.14 -10.49 -53.37
C LYS A 269 -27.61 -10.60 -54.80
N ALA A 270 -26.58 -9.83 -55.17
CA ALA A 270 -25.91 -9.93 -56.47
C ALA A 270 -25.28 -11.31 -56.69
N VAL A 271 -24.60 -11.87 -55.67
CA VAL A 271 -24.06 -13.24 -55.69
C VAL A 271 -25.16 -14.28 -55.95
N ARG A 272 -26.32 -14.16 -55.28
CA ARG A 272 -27.46 -15.07 -55.50
C ARG A 272 -28.00 -14.98 -56.93
N LEU A 273 -28.12 -13.77 -57.48
CA LEU A 273 -28.60 -13.56 -58.86
C LEU A 273 -27.68 -14.20 -59.89
N LEU A 274 -26.35 -14.08 -59.72
CA LEU A 274 -25.37 -14.70 -60.62
C LEU A 274 -25.30 -16.23 -60.46
N SER A 275 -25.41 -16.75 -59.23
CA SER A 275 -25.38 -18.19 -58.97
C SER A 275 -26.52 -18.98 -59.63
N ALA A 276 -27.61 -18.30 -59.97
CA ALA A 276 -28.76 -18.88 -60.65
C ALA A 276 -28.60 -18.96 -62.18
N ILE A 277 -27.48 -18.49 -62.75
CA ILE A 277 -27.18 -18.59 -64.19
C ILE A 277 -26.63 -19.98 -64.50
N PRO A 278 -27.26 -20.76 -65.38
CA PRO A 278 -26.87 -22.14 -65.64
C PRO A 278 -25.62 -22.23 -66.56
N PRO A 279 -24.86 -23.35 -66.51
CA PRO A 279 -23.64 -23.55 -67.31
C PRO A 279 -23.78 -23.44 -68.83
N TRP A 280 -24.98 -23.69 -69.36
CA TRP A 280 -25.25 -23.62 -70.80
C TRP A 280 -25.58 -22.21 -71.30
N SER A 281 -25.68 -21.21 -70.42
CA SER A 281 -25.93 -19.82 -70.84
C SER A 281 -24.66 -19.24 -71.48
N PRO A 282 -24.77 -18.48 -72.60
CA PRO A 282 -23.62 -17.78 -73.19
C PRO A 282 -23.00 -16.73 -72.25
N HIS A 283 -23.70 -16.35 -71.18
CA HIS A 283 -23.21 -15.42 -70.16
C HIS A 283 -22.50 -16.11 -68.98
N TYR A 284 -22.44 -17.45 -68.95
CA TYR A 284 -22.00 -18.21 -67.78
C TYR A 284 -20.56 -17.87 -67.35
N ASP A 285 -19.59 -17.89 -68.27
CA ASP A 285 -18.17 -17.64 -67.93
C ASP A 285 -17.99 -16.24 -67.33
N THR A 286 -18.66 -15.25 -67.92
CA THR A 286 -18.64 -13.87 -67.40
C THR A 286 -19.32 -13.77 -66.03
N ALA A 287 -20.42 -14.49 -65.82
CA ALA A 287 -21.09 -14.55 -64.52
C ALA A 287 -20.23 -15.24 -63.45
N GLN A 288 -19.45 -16.26 -63.81
CA GLN A 288 -18.51 -16.91 -62.89
C GLN A 288 -17.35 -15.99 -62.50
N ALA A 289 -16.83 -15.22 -63.45
CA ALA A 289 -15.81 -14.20 -63.17
C ALA A 289 -16.35 -13.10 -62.23
N ASP A 290 -17.56 -12.59 -62.50
CA ASP A 290 -18.23 -11.60 -61.64
C ASP A 290 -18.54 -12.19 -60.25
N LEU A 291 -18.95 -13.45 -60.17
CA LEU A 291 -19.20 -14.17 -58.92
C LEU A 291 -17.96 -14.28 -58.04
N ALA A 292 -16.80 -14.62 -58.62
CA ALA A 292 -15.53 -14.67 -57.90
C ALA A 292 -15.17 -13.30 -57.32
N ARG A 293 -15.35 -12.23 -58.11
CA ARG A 293 -15.12 -10.85 -57.67
C ARG A 293 -16.06 -10.45 -56.52
N TYR A 294 -17.35 -10.73 -56.63
CA TYR A 294 -18.32 -10.37 -55.59
C TYR A 294 -18.12 -11.15 -54.30
N ARG A 295 -17.68 -12.41 -54.37
CA ARG A 295 -17.28 -13.18 -53.19
C ARG A 295 -16.09 -12.56 -52.48
N SER A 296 -15.11 -12.04 -53.23
CA SER A 296 -13.99 -11.28 -52.67
C SER A 296 -14.49 -10.04 -51.93
N HIS A 297 -15.37 -9.24 -52.55
CA HIS A 297 -15.94 -8.05 -51.90
C HIS A 297 -16.77 -8.39 -50.65
N LEU A 298 -17.48 -9.51 -50.62
CA LEU A 298 -18.18 -9.97 -49.42
C LEU A 298 -17.20 -10.28 -48.28
N ALA A 299 -16.10 -10.98 -48.57
CA ALA A 299 -15.08 -11.26 -47.56
C ALA A 299 -14.48 -9.97 -46.98
N ASP A 300 -14.20 -8.98 -47.82
CA ASP A 300 -13.71 -7.66 -47.39
C ASP A 300 -14.73 -6.95 -46.49
N LEU A 301 -16.02 -6.94 -46.89
CA LEU A 301 -17.11 -6.35 -46.10
C LEU A 301 -17.28 -7.04 -44.75
N GLU A 302 -17.15 -8.36 -44.69
CA GLU A 302 -17.22 -9.11 -43.43
C GLU A 302 -16.11 -8.71 -42.44
N TRP A 303 -14.88 -8.47 -42.93
CA TRP A 303 -13.79 -7.97 -42.09
C TRP A 303 -14.10 -6.59 -41.52
N VAL A 304 -14.61 -5.68 -42.37
CA VAL A 304 -15.03 -4.35 -41.94
C VAL A 304 -16.14 -4.41 -40.90
N ILE A 305 -17.16 -5.25 -41.10
CA ILE A 305 -18.28 -5.40 -40.14
C ILE A 305 -17.79 -5.94 -38.79
N LYS A 306 -16.92 -6.96 -38.79
CA LYS A 306 -16.31 -7.50 -37.56
C LYS A 306 -15.53 -6.43 -36.81
N ALA A 307 -14.73 -5.64 -37.54
CA ALA A 307 -13.98 -4.55 -36.94
C ALA A 307 -14.88 -3.49 -36.30
N GLN A 308 -15.90 -3.02 -37.03
CA GLN A 308 -16.86 -2.03 -36.53
C GLN A 308 -17.60 -2.53 -35.29
N LYS A 309 -17.97 -3.81 -35.25
CA LYS A 309 -18.60 -4.43 -34.09
C LYS A 309 -17.69 -4.39 -32.86
N ASN A 310 -16.43 -4.82 -32.99
CA ASN A 310 -15.48 -4.80 -31.87
C ASN A 310 -15.21 -3.37 -31.39
N ALA A 311 -15.03 -2.42 -32.32
CA ALA A 311 -14.82 -1.00 -32.02
C ALA A 311 -16.03 -0.37 -31.29
N THR A 312 -17.26 -0.72 -31.69
CA THR A 312 -18.48 -0.24 -31.03
C THR A 312 -18.55 -0.74 -29.60
N ILE A 313 -18.32 -2.04 -29.37
CA ILE A 313 -18.30 -2.62 -28.02
C ILE A 313 -17.20 -1.98 -27.17
N ALA A 314 -16.03 -1.73 -27.75
CA ALA A 314 -14.93 -1.06 -27.06
C ALA A 314 -15.30 0.38 -26.65
N SER A 315 -15.90 1.14 -27.56
CA SER A 315 -16.36 2.51 -27.32
C SER A 315 -17.45 2.57 -26.25
N GLU A 316 -18.44 1.69 -26.30
CA GLU A 316 -19.51 1.64 -25.29
C GLU A 316 -18.95 1.29 -23.90
N LYS A 317 -18.04 0.30 -23.82
CA LYS A 317 -17.41 -0.10 -22.55
C LYS A 317 -16.47 0.95 -21.97
N SER A 318 -15.90 1.84 -22.79
CA SER A 318 -14.99 2.89 -22.31
C SER A 318 -15.70 4.14 -21.78
N GLN A 319 -17.00 4.29 -22.04
CA GLN A 319 -17.78 5.43 -21.58
C GLN A 319 -17.91 5.49 -20.06
N ASN A 320 -18.10 6.68 -19.53
CA ASN A 320 -18.30 6.96 -18.10
C ASN A 320 -17.18 6.43 -17.18
N PRO A 321 -15.92 6.81 -17.43
CA PRO A 321 -14.85 6.54 -16.49
C PRO A 321 -15.07 7.17 -15.10
N PRO A 322 -14.36 6.71 -14.05
CA PRO A 322 -13.30 5.69 -14.04
C PRO A 322 -13.81 4.24 -14.02
N HIS A 323 -13.01 3.31 -14.55
CA HIS A 323 -13.29 1.86 -14.56
C HIS A 323 -12.12 1.08 -13.95
N PRO A 324 -12.34 -0.13 -13.40
CA PRO A 324 -11.26 -0.96 -12.90
C PRO A 324 -10.40 -1.50 -14.06
N VAL A 325 -9.12 -1.80 -13.77
CA VAL A 325 -8.13 -2.33 -14.72
C VAL A 325 -8.67 -3.40 -15.67
N PRO A 326 -9.40 -4.45 -15.22
CA PRO A 326 -9.88 -5.50 -16.14
C PRO A 326 -10.82 -4.99 -17.23
N VAL A 327 -11.61 -3.95 -16.97
CA VAL A 327 -12.48 -3.33 -17.98
C VAL A 327 -11.62 -2.63 -19.04
N TRP A 328 -10.58 -1.91 -18.63
CA TRP A 328 -9.65 -1.27 -19.58
C TRP A 328 -8.86 -2.28 -20.41
N VAL A 329 -8.45 -3.42 -19.83
CA VAL A 329 -7.82 -4.52 -20.56
C VAL A 329 -8.77 -5.06 -21.63
N GLU A 330 -10.04 -5.28 -21.31
CA GLU A 330 -11.05 -5.75 -22.27
C GLU A 330 -11.23 -4.74 -23.41
N VAL A 331 -11.38 -3.45 -23.09
CA VAL A 331 -11.50 -2.38 -24.09
C VAL A 331 -10.26 -2.33 -25.01
N HIS A 332 -9.06 -2.44 -24.44
CA HIS A 332 -7.80 -2.46 -25.19
C HIS A 332 -7.76 -3.63 -26.19
N LEU A 333 -8.11 -4.84 -25.74
CA LEU A 333 -8.17 -6.03 -26.59
C LEU A 333 -9.22 -5.92 -27.70
N LEU A 334 -10.38 -5.31 -27.42
CA LEU A 334 -11.41 -5.09 -28.43
C LEU A 334 -10.95 -4.13 -29.53
N TRP A 335 -10.26 -3.04 -29.17
CA TRP A 335 -9.63 -2.14 -30.15
C TRP A 335 -8.55 -2.86 -30.98
N GLN A 336 -7.69 -3.66 -30.33
CA GLN A 336 -6.68 -4.45 -31.03
C GLN A 336 -7.30 -5.41 -32.04
N LYS A 337 -8.39 -6.08 -31.65
CA LYS A 337 -9.14 -6.99 -32.53
C LYS A 337 -9.78 -6.23 -33.69
N ALA A 338 -10.36 -5.06 -33.45
CA ALA A 338 -10.90 -4.21 -34.51
C ALA A 338 -9.84 -3.81 -35.55
N ILE A 339 -8.65 -3.39 -35.09
CA ILE A 339 -7.51 -3.07 -35.96
C ILE A 339 -7.07 -4.31 -36.75
N THR A 340 -6.95 -5.46 -36.08
CA THR A 340 -6.55 -6.73 -36.69
C THR A 340 -7.53 -7.15 -37.79
N ASP A 341 -8.83 -7.01 -37.55
CA ASP A 341 -9.86 -7.31 -38.54
C ASP A 341 -9.78 -6.35 -39.74
N LEU A 342 -9.59 -5.03 -39.53
CA LEU A 342 -9.42 -4.07 -40.64
C LEU A 342 -8.19 -4.34 -41.50
N ARG A 343 -7.05 -4.72 -40.90
CA ARG A 343 -5.81 -5.03 -41.64
C ARG A 343 -5.92 -6.27 -42.55
N ARG A 344 -6.99 -7.06 -42.46
CA ARG A 344 -7.24 -8.20 -43.35
C ARG A 344 -7.86 -7.78 -44.68
N VAL A 345 -8.34 -6.54 -44.80
CA VAL A 345 -8.86 -6.00 -46.05
C VAL A 345 -7.67 -5.70 -46.98
N PRO A 346 -7.61 -6.27 -48.20
CA PRO A 346 -6.50 -6.03 -49.12
C PRO A 346 -6.42 -4.57 -49.60
N GLU A 347 -5.22 -4.09 -49.95
CA GLU A 347 -4.99 -2.72 -50.44
C GLU A 347 -5.61 -2.47 -51.82
N GLU A 348 -5.79 -3.53 -52.61
CA GLU A 348 -6.52 -3.50 -53.88
C GLU A 348 -8.05 -3.51 -53.71
N SER A 349 -8.56 -3.66 -52.48
CA SER A 349 -9.99 -3.63 -52.21
C SER A 349 -10.58 -2.27 -52.51
N VAL A 350 -11.82 -2.25 -53.01
CA VAL A 350 -12.61 -1.02 -53.16
C VAL A 350 -12.85 -0.31 -51.82
N LEU A 351 -12.66 -1.00 -50.69
CA LEU A 351 -12.78 -0.49 -49.33
C LEU A 351 -11.45 0.03 -48.74
N ALA A 352 -10.35 -0.01 -49.49
CA ALA A 352 -9.03 0.35 -48.96
C ALA A 352 -8.97 1.80 -48.45
N GLY A 353 -9.62 2.74 -49.13
CA GLY A 353 -9.69 4.14 -48.67
C GLY A 353 -10.38 4.29 -47.31
N PHE A 354 -11.55 3.65 -47.15
CA PHE A 354 -12.31 3.65 -45.90
C PHE A 354 -11.54 2.95 -44.77
N THR A 355 -10.95 1.79 -45.08
CA THR A 355 -10.18 0.98 -44.12
C THR A 355 -8.97 1.75 -43.60
N ARG A 356 -8.20 2.40 -44.48
CA ARG A 356 -7.06 3.25 -44.07
C ARG A 356 -7.48 4.36 -43.12
N GLN A 357 -8.58 5.05 -43.43
CA GLN A 357 -9.11 6.09 -42.56
C GLN A 357 -9.50 5.54 -41.18
N LYS A 358 -10.23 4.41 -41.14
CA LYS A 358 -10.66 3.80 -39.87
C LYS A 358 -9.52 3.18 -39.07
N LEU A 359 -8.49 2.67 -39.74
CA LEU A 359 -7.27 2.22 -39.05
C LEU A 359 -6.62 3.36 -38.27
N THR A 360 -6.45 4.54 -38.88
CA THR A 360 -5.89 5.70 -38.17
C THR A 360 -6.70 6.07 -36.93
N GLU A 361 -8.03 6.09 -37.03
CA GLU A 361 -8.93 6.35 -35.89
C GLU A 361 -8.82 5.28 -34.80
N TYR A 362 -8.83 4.00 -35.18
CA TYR A 362 -8.82 2.88 -34.22
C TYR A 362 -7.46 2.74 -33.53
N GLU A 363 -6.36 3.01 -34.23
CA GLU A 363 -5.01 3.04 -33.66
C GLU A 363 -4.84 4.18 -32.65
N ALA A 364 -5.40 5.37 -32.94
CA ALA A 364 -5.43 6.47 -31.99
C ALA A 364 -6.23 6.11 -30.72
N ASN A 365 -7.43 5.52 -30.88
CA ASN A 365 -8.24 5.05 -29.76
C ASN A 365 -7.55 3.97 -28.93
N HIS A 366 -6.95 2.97 -29.60
CA HIS A 366 -6.18 1.91 -28.94
C HIS A 366 -5.04 2.48 -28.10
N THR A 367 -4.29 3.45 -28.65
CA THR A 367 -3.19 4.13 -27.96
C THR A 367 -3.68 4.90 -26.73
N ALA A 368 -4.75 5.67 -26.86
CA ALA A 368 -5.35 6.42 -25.75
C ALA A 368 -5.84 5.48 -24.63
N ILE A 369 -6.48 4.36 -24.98
CA ILE A 369 -6.90 3.34 -24.01
C ILE A 369 -5.68 2.66 -23.35
N GLY A 370 -4.60 2.42 -24.09
CA GLY A 370 -3.36 1.88 -23.52
C GLY A 370 -2.76 2.80 -22.46
N GLN A 371 -2.70 4.11 -22.72
CA GLN A 371 -2.24 5.09 -21.73
C GLN A 371 -3.15 5.12 -20.49
N ARG A 372 -4.47 5.08 -20.70
CA ARG A 372 -5.48 5.02 -19.65
C ARG A 372 -5.30 3.78 -18.76
N LEU A 373 -5.15 2.61 -19.37
CA LEU A 373 -4.91 1.35 -18.69
C LEU A 373 -3.65 1.43 -17.82
N ALA A 374 -2.55 1.94 -18.36
CA ALA A 374 -1.30 2.09 -17.63
C ALA A 374 -1.43 3.08 -16.44
N ALA A 375 -2.21 4.15 -16.58
CA ALA A 375 -2.51 5.06 -15.47
C ALA A 375 -3.32 4.36 -14.36
N GLU A 376 -4.35 3.59 -14.74
CA GLU A 376 -5.18 2.83 -13.79
C GLU A 376 -4.39 1.75 -13.06
N GLU A 377 -3.50 1.03 -13.76
CA GLU A 377 -2.62 0.01 -13.17
C GLU A 377 -1.65 0.61 -12.16
N ARG A 378 -1.01 1.74 -12.51
CA ARG A 378 -0.11 2.45 -11.57
C ARG A 378 -0.88 2.99 -10.37
N ALA A 379 -2.07 3.54 -10.57
CA ALA A 379 -2.92 4.04 -9.50
C ALA A 379 -3.31 2.91 -8.52
N GLU A 380 -3.73 1.75 -9.05
CA GLU A 380 -4.04 0.58 -8.24
C GLU A 380 -2.80 0.04 -7.51
N ALA A 381 -1.63 -0.02 -8.16
CA ALA A 381 -0.39 -0.44 -7.52
C ALA A 381 0.02 0.50 -6.38
N ASN A 382 -0.03 1.80 -6.61
CA ASN A 382 0.27 2.83 -5.61
C ASN A 382 -0.70 2.78 -4.42
N LEU A 383 -1.99 2.56 -4.67
CA LEU A 383 -2.99 2.42 -3.61
C LEU A 383 -2.70 1.17 -2.75
N ASN A 384 -2.43 0.03 -3.39
CA ASN A 384 -2.11 -1.21 -2.67
C ASN A 384 -0.82 -1.07 -1.85
N GLN A 385 0.23 -0.47 -2.43
CA GLN A 385 1.47 -0.19 -1.72
C GLN A 385 1.23 0.72 -0.52
N ALA A 386 0.45 1.80 -0.68
CA ALA A 386 0.11 2.69 0.41
C ALA A 386 -0.62 1.97 1.54
N LEU A 387 -1.60 1.13 1.21
CA LEU A 387 -2.34 0.35 2.20
C LEU A 387 -1.42 -0.58 3.01
N GLN A 388 -0.52 -1.30 2.33
CA GLN A 388 0.46 -2.17 2.99
C GLN A 388 1.40 -1.39 3.90
N MET A 389 1.97 -0.29 3.39
CA MET A 389 2.88 0.57 4.17
C MET A 389 2.16 1.22 5.36
N GLY A 390 0.90 1.63 5.20
CA GLY A 390 0.09 2.16 6.29
C GLY A 390 -0.20 1.13 7.38
N GLN A 391 -0.52 -0.11 7.01
CA GLN A 391 -0.69 -1.21 7.97
C GLN A 391 0.61 -1.49 8.75
N LEU A 392 1.74 -1.56 8.04
CA LEU A 392 3.05 -1.73 8.66
C LEU A 392 3.46 -0.51 9.53
N ALA A 393 2.97 0.68 9.21
CA ALA A 393 3.21 1.87 10.00
C ALA A 393 2.42 1.85 11.31
N VAL A 394 1.13 1.49 11.27
CA VAL A 394 0.27 1.30 12.45
C VAL A 394 0.93 0.31 13.40
N ALA A 395 1.24 -0.86 12.85
CA ALA A 395 1.95 -1.94 13.51
C ALA A 395 3.16 -1.51 14.34
N ARG A 396 4.10 -0.84 13.65
CA ARG A 396 5.34 -0.39 14.27
C ARG A 396 5.13 0.74 15.26
N THR A 397 4.08 1.55 15.09
CA THR A 397 3.70 2.60 16.04
C THR A 397 3.22 1.97 17.34
N GLU A 398 2.42 0.90 17.27
CA GLU A 398 1.89 0.19 18.44
C GLU A 398 2.97 -0.58 19.21
N GLU A 399 3.91 -1.20 18.52
CA GLU A 399 5.00 -1.99 19.13
C GLU A 399 6.27 -1.20 19.48
N ALA A 400 6.32 0.11 19.21
CA ALA A 400 7.57 0.87 19.31
C ALA A 400 8.09 1.02 20.76
N ALA A 401 9.06 0.16 21.11
CA ALA A 401 9.73 0.17 22.41
C ALA A 401 11.07 0.92 22.45
N ASN A 402 11.55 1.45 21.33
CA ASN A 402 12.81 2.19 21.22
C ASN A 402 12.74 3.27 20.13
N LEU A 403 13.68 4.22 20.15
CA LEU A 403 13.74 5.32 19.17
C LEU A 403 13.88 4.82 17.72
N SER A 404 14.61 3.71 17.51
CA SER A 404 14.77 3.12 16.18
C SER A 404 13.43 2.64 15.62
N ALA A 405 12.60 1.97 16.42
CA ALA A 405 11.27 1.53 16.02
C ALA A 405 10.36 2.72 15.65
N TRP A 406 10.38 3.79 16.43
CA TRP A 406 9.64 5.03 16.12
C TRP A 406 10.09 5.68 14.80
N LEU A 407 11.40 5.71 14.52
CA LEU A 407 11.94 6.22 13.25
C LEU A 407 11.50 5.36 12.06
N MET A 408 11.49 4.04 12.23
CA MET A 408 11.01 3.13 11.21
C MET A 408 9.51 3.33 10.94
N ALA A 409 8.67 3.46 11.98
CA ALA A 409 7.25 3.78 11.83
C ALA A 409 7.03 5.10 11.07
N GLN A 410 7.81 6.14 11.37
CA GLN A 410 7.78 7.41 10.65
C GLN A 410 8.09 7.25 9.15
N GLN A 411 9.09 6.43 8.81
CA GLN A 411 9.45 6.15 7.42
C GLN A 411 8.33 5.41 6.69
N GLU A 412 7.68 4.44 7.34
CA GLU A 412 6.53 3.73 6.75
C GLU A 412 5.35 4.66 6.45
N TRP A 413 4.98 5.51 7.42
CA TRP A 413 3.96 6.53 7.20
C TRP A 413 4.33 7.46 6.05
N GLN A 414 5.59 7.88 5.95
CA GLN A 414 6.05 8.72 4.86
C GLN A 414 5.92 8.02 3.50
N ARG A 415 6.32 6.74 3.40
CA ARG A 415 6.18 5.96 2.17
C ARG A 415 4.71 5.79 1.78
N ALA A 416 3.84 5.51 2.75
CA ALA A 416 2.42 5.38 2.52
C ALA A 416 1.81 6.68 1.96
N VAL A 417 2.11 7.83 2.58
CA VAL A 417 1.68 9.16 2.11
C VAL A 417 2.21 9.46 0.71
N THR A 418 3.49 9.17 0.44
CA THR A 418 4.09 9.39 -0.88
C THR A 418 3.39 8.56 -1.95
N SER A 419 3.15 7.27 -1.71
CA SER A 419 2.42 6.41 -2.65
C SER A 419 1.00 6.90 -2.93
N LEU A 420 0.26 7.36 -1.91
CA LEU A 420 -1.08 7.93 -2.11
C LEU A 420 -1.03 9.23 -2.94
N SER A 421 -0.04 10.07 -2.72
CA SER A 421 0.09 11.35 -3.42
C SER A 421 0.43 11.22 -4.92
N GLN A 422 0.92 10.06 -5.35
CA GLN A 422 1.24 9.76 -6.75
C GLN A 422 0.04 9.22 -7.54
N ILE A 423 -1.14 9.07 -6.93
CA ILE A 423 -2.33 8.55 -7.61
C ILE A 423 -3.00 9.70 -8.38
N PRO A 424 -3.05 9.62 -9.73
CA PRO A 424 -3.56 10.71 -10.56
C PRO A 424 -5.10 10.78 -10.52
N GLN A 425 -5.62 12.01 -10.70
CA GLN A 425 -7.05 12.25 -10.83
C GLN A 425 -7.61 11.54 -12.08
N GLY A 426 -8.87 11.09 -12.00
CA GLY A 426 -9.54 10.38 -13.10
C GLY A 426 -9.29 8.88 -13.17
N THR A 427 -8.58 8.33 -12.18
CA THR A 427 -8.47 6.88 -11.93
C THR A 427 -9.49 6.43 -10.89
N LEU A 428 -9.82 5.13 -10.87
CA LEU A 428 -10.79 4.59 -9.91
C LEU A 428 -10.29 4.71 -8.47
N ALA A 429 -8.97 4.61 -8.28
CA ALA A 429 -8.33 4.68 -6.96
C ALA A 429 -8.31 6.09 -6.34
N TYR A 430 -8.57 7.15 -7.12
CA TYR A 430 -8.33 8.53 -6.69
C TYR A 430 -9.13 8.95 -5.45
N ASP A 431 -10.43 8.68 -5.42
CA ASP A 431 -11.29 9.11 -4.29
C ASP A 431 -10.92 8.39 -2.98
N GLU A 432 -10.62 7.09 -3.07
CA GLU A 432 -10.15 6.31 -1.93
C GLU A 432 -8.77 6.80 -1.46
N ALA A 433 -7.87 7.10 -2.40
CA ALA A 433 -6.55 7.62 -2.09
C ALA A 433 -6.62 8.98 -1.39
N ARG A 434 -7.49 9.88 -1.85
CA ARG A 434 -7.69 11.20 -1.24
C ARG A 434 -8.16 11.09 0.21
N SER A 435 -9.14 10.21 0.48
CA SER A 435 -9.62 9.95 1.84
C SER A 435 -8.49 9.41 2.73
N LEU A 436 -7.75 8.40 2.29
CA LEU A 436 -6.66 7.81 3.06
C LEU A 436 -5.51 8.80 3.29
N LEU A 437 -5.27 9.71 2.36
CA LEU A 437 -4.18 10.67 2.44
C LEU A 437 -4.37 11.65 3.62
N GLU A 438 -5.61 12.03 3.92
CA GLU A 438 -5.94 12.88 5.07
C GLU A 438 -5.61 12.18 6.39
N ASP A 439 -6.04 10.92 6.53
CA ASP A 439 -5.77 10.09 7.70
C ASP A 439 -4.27 9.85 7.88
N TYR A 440 -3.58 9.43 6.81
CA TYR A 440 -2.16 9.04 6.88
C TYR A 440 -1.24 10.24 7.13
N ARG A 441 -1.59 11.44 6.65
CA ARG A 441 -0.87 12.67 6.98
C ARG A 441 -0.97 13.01 8.47
N THR A 442 -2.15 12.80 9.05
CA THR A 442 -2.37 13.00 10.49
C THR A 442 -1.51 12.04 11.30
N GLN A 443 -1.51 10.76 10.95
CA GLN A 443 -0.68 9.74 11.61
C GLN A 443 0.82 10.01 11.46
N LEU A 444 1.26 10.43 10.28
CA LEU A 444 2.65 10.84 10.04
C LEU A 444 3.06 12.03 10.92
N MET A 445 2.19 13.03 11.09
CA MET A 445 2.45 14.19 11.94
C MET A 445 2.56 13.78 13.42
N GLN A 446 1.64 12.95 13.90
CA GLN A 446 1.67 12.42 15.28
C GLN A 446 2.96 11.62 15.53
N THR A 447 3.32 10.72 14.61
CA THR A 447 4.54 9.91 14.70
C THR A 447 5.80 10.78 14.66
N ARG A 448 5.84 11.81 13.80
CA ARG A 448 6.95 12.80 13.77
C ARG A 448 7.11 13.52 15.10
N THR A 449 6.00 13.96 15.68
CA THR A 449 5.99 14.63 16.99
C THR A 449 6.53 13.70 18.07
N ARG A 450 6.09 12.43 18.07
CA ARG A 450 6.59 11.41 18.98
C ARG A 450 8.09 11.16 18.81
N VAL A 451 8.58 10.98 17.59
CA VAL A 451 10.01 10.81 17.28
C VAL A 451 10.84 11.98 17.82
N ASN A 452 10.38 13.22 17.63
CA ASN A 452 11.10 14.39 18.12
C ASN A 452 11.18 14.42 19.66
N LEU A 453 10.10 14.02 20.33
CA LEU A 453 10.06 13.90 21.78
C LEU A 453 11.04 12.82 22.27
N GLU A 454 11.05 11.65 21.63
CA GLU A 454 11.98 10.56 21.97
C GLU A 454 13.44 10.94 21.72
N LYS A 455 13.74 11.65 20.62
CA LYS A 455 15.08 12.17 20.35
C LYS A 455 15.55 13.13 21.44
N ALA A 456 14.66 14.01 21.91
CA ALA A 456 14.98 14.92 23.01
C ALA A 456 15.23 14.14 24.31
N GLY A 457 14.38 13.16 24.62
CA GLY A 457 14.54 12.27 25.79
C GLY A 457 15.85 11.50 25.78
N GLU A 458 16.17 10.81 24.68
CA GLU A 458 17.42 10.08 24.48
C GLU A 458 18.64 11.00 24.66
N ARG A 459 18.67 12.17 24.00
CA ARG A 459 19.80 13.10 24.10
C ARG A 459 20.03 13.57 25.53
N SER A 460 18.96 13.97 26.24
CA SER A 460 19.05 14.39 27.64
C SER A 460 19.50 13.25 28.53
N TYR A 461 18.97 12.04 28.33
CA TYR A 461 19.35 10.87 29.11
C TYR A 461 20.83 10.51 28.93
N GLN A 462 21.31 10.43 27.69
CA GLN A 462 22.71 10.14 27.37
C GLN A 462 23.66 11.23 27.92
N ALA A 463 23.31 12.51 27.76
CA ALA A 463 24.09 13.60 28.34
C ALA A 463 24.18 13.49 29.88
N GLY A 464 23.09 13.06 30.53
CA GLY A 464 23.07 12.78 31.96
C GLY A 464 24.01 11.64 32.36
N LEU A 465 24.01 10.53 31.60
CA LEU A 465 24.92 9.39 31.82
C LEU A 465 26.39 9.79 31.63
N THR A 466 26.71 10.51 30.55
CA THR A 466 28.07 10.97 30.26
C THR A 466 28.60 11.89 31.35
N ASN A 467 27.84 12.91 31.76
CA ASN A 467 28.26 13.81 32.83
C ASN A 467 28.44 13.08 34.18
N ALA A 468 27.61 12.08 34.47
CA ALA A 468 27.77 11.26 35.68
C ALA A 468 29.08 10.45 35.65
N ALA A 469 29.41 9.84 34.51
CA ALA A 469 30.66 9.09 34.34
C ALA A 469 31.90 10.01 34.42
N GLU A 470 31.83 11.20 33.85
CA GLU A 470 32.88 12.22 33.96
C GLU A 470 33.03 12.71 35.42
N ALA A 471 31.93 12.88 36.14
CA ALA A 471 31.97 13.25 37.55
C ALA A 471 32.68 12.18 38.39
N GLN A 472 32.31 10.91 38.21
CA GLN A 472 32.99 9.78 38.89
C GLN A 472 34.48 9.71 38.57
N THR A 473 34.86 10.06 37.34
CA THR A 473 36.27 10.10 36.93
C THR A 473 37.02 11.23 37.65
N ALA A 474 36.41 12.43 37.72
CA ALA A 474 36.96 13.57 38.47
C ALA A 474 37.08 13.28 39.98
N GLU A 475 36.11 12.56 40.57
CA GLU A 475 36.19 12.11 41.97
C GLU A 475 37.40 11.20 42.23
N ARG A 476 37.70 10.26 41.32
CA ARG A 476 38.85 9.33 41.47
C ARG A 476 40.21 10.04 41.48
N VAL A 477 40.30 11.21 40.83
CA VAL A 477 41.53 12.03 40.78
C VAL A 477 41.46 13.25 41.71
N ASN A 478 40.53 13.26 42.67
CA ASN A 478 40.35 14.32 43.68
C ASN A 478 40.08 15.73 43.08
N GLN A 479 39.55 15.82 41.86
CA GLN A 479 39.17 17.10 41.24
C GLN A 479 37.73 17.48 41.63
N TRP A 480 37.52 17.79 42.91
CA TRP A 480 36.17 17.95 43.49
C TRP A 480 35.33 19.07 42.88
N THR A 481 35.95 20.19 42.48
CA THR A 481 35.24 21.30 41.79
C THR A 481 34.67 20.85 40.44
N LEU A 482 35.46 20.08 39.67
CA LEU A 482 35.02 19.53 38.38
C LEU A 482 33.95 18.46 38.58
N ALA A 483 34.15 17.55 39.54
CA ALA A 483 33.17 16.52 39.88
C ALA A 483 31.81 17.14 40.24
N LEU A 484 31.82 18.23 41.01
CA LEU A 484 30.62 18.95 41.39
C LEU A 484 29.87 19.57 40.20
N ASP A 485 30.58 20.27 39.31
CA ASP A 485 29.99 20.81 38.07
C ASP A 485 29.35 19.70 37.22
N LYS A 486 30.07 18.59 37.04
CA LYS A 486 29.59 17.44 36.27
C LYS A 486 28.37 16.77 36.90
N TRP A 487 28.34 16.56 38.22
CA TRP A 487 27.15 16.05 38.91
C TRP A 487 25.94 16.99 38.80
N ARG A 488 26.16 18.31 38.84
CA ARG A 488 25.08 19.29 38.65
C ARG A 488 24.51 19.20 37.23
N ARG A 489 25.35 19.13 36.21
CA ARG A 489 24.93 18.94 34.81
C ARG A 489 24.23 17.61 34.60
N ALA A 490 24.72 16.52 35.19
CA ALA A 490 24.10 15.20 35.12
C ALA A 490 22.66 15.23 35.68
N ASN A 491 22.47 15.84 36.86
CA ASN A 491 21.15 16.03 37.46
C ASN A 491 20.23 16.91 36.60
N ALA A 492 20.76 18.01 36.05
CA ALA A 492 19.99 18.91 35.19
C ALA A 492 19.48 18.19 33.92
N HIS A 493 20.35 17.43 33.25
CA HIS A 493 19.98 16.66 32.07
C HIS A 493 18.96 15.55 32.38
N MET A 494 19.10 14.83 33.49
CA MET A 494 18.12 13.82 33.90
C MET A 494 16.73 14.43 34.19
N ARG A 495 16.67 15.67 34.71
CA ARG A 495 15.40 16.41 34.89
C ARG A 495 14.80 16.92 33.58
N GLN A 496 15.62 17.14 32.56
CA GLN A 496 15.19 17.59 31.23
C GLN A 496 14.68 16.45 30.34
N VAL A 497 14.77 15.18 30.78
CA VAL A 497 14.15 14.06 30.07
C VAL A 497 12.62 14.24 30.11
N PRO A 498 11.95 14.44 28.96
CA PRO A 498 10.53 14.75 28.94
C PRO A 498 9.67 13.61 29.48
N GLN A 499 8.55 13.96 30.12
CA GLN A 499 7.52 12.99 30.49
C GLN A 499 7.00 12.26 29.24
N ASN A 500 6.57 11.01 29.44
CA ASN A 500 6.09 10.11 28.39
C ASN A 500 7.14 9.70 27.35
N THR A 501 8.43 9.89 27.59
CA THR A 501 9.49 9.28 26.77
C THR A 501 9.89 7.91 27.30
N LEU A 502 10.53 7.11 26.44
CA LEU A 502 10.98 5.76 26.80
C LEU A 502 12.01 5.75 27.93
N HIS A 503 12.79 6.83 28.10
CA HIS A 503 13.84 6.95 29.13
C HIS A 503 13.39 7.65 30.41
N TYR A 504 12.13 8.10 30.48
CA TYR A 504 11.69 8.90 31.62
C TYR A 504 11.79 8.12 32.94
N ALA A 505 11.34 6.87 32.98
CA ALA A 505 11.35 6.05 34.19
C ALA A 505 12.78 5.75 34.67
N GLU A 506 13.68 5.40 33.75
CA GLU A 506 15.12 5.20 34.03
C GLU A 506 15.75 6.48 34.57
N ALA A 507 15.49 7.62 33.93
CA ALA A 507 16.01 8.91 34.35
C ALA A 507 15.56 9.27 35.77
N GLN A 508 14.27 9.06 36.10
CA GLN A 508 13.74 9.30 37.45
C GLN A 508 14.41 8.40 38.50
N ARG A 509 14.67 7.13 38.18
CA ARG A 509 15.40 6.22 39.09
C ARG A 509 16.83 6.69 39.35
N GLN A 510 17.52 7.22 38.35
CA GLN A 510 18.90 7.68 38.50
C GLN A 510 19.03 9.01 39.27
N LEU A 511 17.99 9.86 39.26
CA LEU A 511 18.03 11.16 39.93
C LEU A 511 18.35 11.06 41.42
N ALA A 512 17.81 10.07 42.14
CA ALA A 512 18.11 9.88 43.57
C ALA A 512 19.60 9.57 43.80
N ASN A 513 20.18 8.70 42.96
CA ASN A 513 21.59 8.34 43.02
C ASN A 513 22.49 9.53 42.73
N TYR A 514 22.14 10.33 41.73
CA TYR A 514 22.93 11.49 41.31
C TYR A 514 22.84 12.64 42.30
N GLN A 515 21.71 12.82 42.98
CA GLN A 515 21.57 13.79 44.06
C GLN A 515 22.39 13.39 45.29
N ALA A 516 22.42 12.09 45.63
CA ALA A 516 23.27 11.60 46.70
C ALA A 516 24.76 11.75 46.37
N ALA A 517 25.17 11.44 45.14
CA ALA A 517 26.54 11.63 44.68
C ALA A 517 26.96 13.10 44.69
N LEU A 518 26.07 14.00 44.21
CA LEU A 518 26.28 15.44 44.26
C LEU A 518 26.54 15.92 45.71
N LYS A 519 25.69 15.54 46.67
CA LYS A 519 25.87 15.90 48.09
C LYS A 519 27.19 15.39 48.66
N ARG A 520 27.62 14.18 48.27
CA ARG A 520 28.93 13.64 48.69
C ARG A 520 30.08 14.46 48.11
N ALA A 521 30.02 14.83 46.83
CA ALA A 521 31.03 15.66 46.19
C ALA A 521 31.12 17.07 46.83
N GLU A 522 29.98 17.65 47.23
CA GLU A 522 29.94 18.93 47.96
C GLU A 522 30.68 18.84 49.30
N GLY A 523 30.43 17.80 50.10
CA GLY A 523 31.14 17.57 51.36
C GLY A 523 32.65 17.35 51.17
N ARG A 524 33.04 16.62 50.12
CA ARG A 524 34.46 16.40 49.78
C ARG A 524 35.16 17.67 49.32
N LEU A 525 34.49 18.52 48.56
CA LEU A 525 35.03 19.82 48.16
C LEU A 525 35.23 20.72 49.39
N GLN A 526 34.26 20.78 50.30
CA GLN A 526 34.39 21.56 51.54
C GLN A 526 35.60 21.10 52.36
N GLN A 527 35.78 19.78 52.52
CA GLN A 527 36.95 19.22 53.19
C GLN A 527 38.26 19.58 52.46
N ALA A 528 38.30 19.49 51.13
CA ALA A 528 39.48 19.81 50.34
C ALA A 528 39.88 21.29 50.43
N VAL A 529 38.90 22.20 50.43
CA VAL A 529 39.15 23.64 50.62
C VAL A 529 39.62 23.93 52.04
N ALA A 530 39.02 23.30 53.05
CA ALA A 530 39.44 23.46 54.44
C ALA A 530 40.87 22.93 54.68
N LEU A 531 41.30 21.91 53.95
CA LEU A 531 42.68 21.42 53.95
C LEU A 531 43.67 22.39 53.29
N GLN A 532 43.24 23.21 52.33
CA GLN A 532 44.11 24.20 51.68
C GLN A 532 44.48 25.37 52.61
N THR A 533 43.58 25.75 53.52
CA THR A 533 43.84 26.81 54.51
C THR A 533 44.41 26.27 55.82
N LEU A 534 44.58 24.95 55.93
CA LEU A 534 44.92 24.29 57.18
C LEU A 534 46.28 24.74 57.73
N ASP A 535 47.27 24.99 56.88
CA ASP A 535 48.59 25.47 57.33
C ASP A 535 48.49 26.84 58.01
N GLU A 536 47.83 27.81 57.37
CA GLU A 536 47.58 29.14 57.95
C GLU A 536 46.80 29.03 59.26
N ASP A 537 45.76 28.21 59.28
CA ASP A 537 44.93 27.98 60.45
C ASP A 537 45.68 27.32 61.62
N LEU A 538 46.61 26.41 61.33
CA LEU A 538 47.45 25.75 62.35
C LEU A 538 48.58 26.65 62.84
N GLU A 539 49.13 27.50 61.97
CA GLU A 539 50.09 28.55 62.37
C GLU A 539 49.46 29.58 63.30
N ASP A 540 48.21 29.98 63.04
CA ASP A 540 47.43 30.87 63.91
C ASP A 540 47.09 30.20 65.26
N LEU A 541 46.78 28.90 65.24
CA LEU A 541 46.42 28.13 66.45
C LEU A 541 47.64 27.79 67.32
N CYS A 542 48.80 27.57 66.69
CA CYS A 542 50.07 27.28 67.34
C CYS A 542 51.17 28.24 66.86
N PRO A 543 51.12 29.53 67.25
CA PRO A 543 52.11 30.50 66.78
C PRO A 543 53.51 30.07 67.24
N LEU A 544 54.37 29.78 66.26
CA LEU A 544 55.73 29.24 66.46
C LEU A 544 56.57 30.11 67.42
N ASN A 545 56.30 31.42 67.40
CA ASN A 545 56.99 32.44 68.20
C ASN A 545 56.54 32.46 69.67
N ALA A 546 55.32 32.00 69.95
CA ALA A 546 54.76 31.93 71.31
C ALA A 546 55.11 30.60 72.00
N GLY A 547 55.51 29.57 71.24
CA GLY A 547 56.01 28.31 71.78
C GLY A 547 54.98 27.44 72.51
N ILE A 548 53.69 27.66 72.28
CA ILE A 548 52.57 26.99 72.97
C ILE A 548 52.45 25.52 72.51
N CYS A 549 52.54 25.27 71.21
CA CYS A 549 52.39 23.95 70.62
C CYS A 549 53.14 23.81 69.28
N THR A 550 53.28 22.56 68.83
CA THR A 550 53.76 22.21 67.48
C THR A 550 52.77 21.27 66.82
N PHE A 551 52.65 21.31 65.50
CA PHE A 551 51.67 20.52 64.76
C PHE A 551 52.27 19.70 63.63
N SER A 552 51.55 18.64 63.24
CA SER A 552 51.73 17.90 62.00
C SER A 552 50.38 17.34 61.56
N TYR A 553 50.16 17.11 60.28
CA TYR A 553 48.89 16.57 59.80
C TYR A 553 49.05 15.69 58.57
N ASN A 554 48.01 14.91 58.30
CA ASN A 554 47.80 14.22 57.03
C ASN A 554 46.31 14.34 56.63
N THR A 555 45.89 13.61 55.60
CA THR A 555 44.52 13.65 55.09
C THR A 555 43.48 12.99 56.01
N GLN A 556 43.89 12.39 57.13
CA GLN A 556 43.05 11.64 58.05
C GLN A 556 43.03 12.19 59.48
N GLN A 557 44.08 12.86 59.94
CA GLN A 557 44.14 13.47 61.27
C GLN A 557 45.12 14.64 61.36
N ILE A 558 44.90 15.50 62.35
CA ILE A 558 45.83 16.54 62.79
C ILE A 558 46.39 16.10 64.15
N ASP A 559 47.71 16.19 64.31
CA ASP A 559 48.41 15.89 65.56
C ASP A 559 48.99 17.18 66.13
N LEU A 560 48.55 17.56 67.33
CA LEU A 560 49.04 18.71 68.10
C LEU A 560 49.85 18.25 69.30
N THR A 561 51.04 18.79 69.49
CA THR A 561 51.88 18.54 70.68
C THR A 561 51.96 19.82 71.50
N LEU A 562 51.38 19.80 72.70
CA LEU A 562 51.37 20.92 73.64
C LEU A 562 52.68 20.95 74.46
N ARG A 563 53.22 22.15 74.71
CA ARG A 563 54.36 22.32 75.64
C ARG A 563 53.86 22.63 77.05
N GLU A 564 54.69 22.32 78.05
CA GLU A 564 54.45 22.78 79.42
C GLU A 564 54.51 24.33 79.49
N PRO A 565 53.64 24.98 80.29
CA PRO A 565 52.63 24.41 81.20
C PRO A 565 51.25 24.14 80.57
N TYR A 566 51.07 24.36 79.26
CA TYR A 566 49.75 24.32 78.59
C TYR A 566 49.15 22.92 78.47
N ASP A 567 49.98 21.87 78.39
CA ASP A 567 49.53 20.48 78.39
C ASP A 567 48.77 20.09 79.66
N SER A 568 49.29 20.49 80.83
CA SER A 568 48.68 20.26 82.14
C SER A 568 47.39 21.07 82.33
N ALA A 569 47.39 22.34 81.90
CA ALA A 569 46.20 23.18 81.90
C ALA A 569 45.11 22.61 80.97
N PHE A 570 45.51 22.08 79.81
CA PHE A 570 44.58 21.48 78.85
C PHE A 570 43.94 20.21 79.41
N ARG A 571 44.73 19.33 80.03
CA ARG A 571 44.22 18.12 80.72
C ARG A 571 43.14 18.47 81.76
N GLN A 572 43.26 19.60 82.45
CA GLN A 572 42.27 20.07 83.42
C GLN A 572 41.02 20.64 82.77
N SER A 573 41.17 21.45 81.70
CA SER A 573 40.03 22.11 81.04
C SER A 573 39.06 21.13 80.38
N ILE A 574 39.54 19.96 79.96
CA ILE A 574 38.71 18.88 79.39
C ILE A 574 38.32 17.78 80.40
N SER A 575 38.69 17.92 81.68
CA SER A 575 38.36 16.93 82.71
C SER A 575 37.10 17.31 83.49
N PRO A 576 36.30 16.31 83.96
CA PRO A 576 35.10 16.59 84.74
C PRO A 576 35.42 17.38 86.03
N PRO A 577 34.48 18.20 86.54
CA PRO A 577 34.69 19.08 87.70
C PRO A 577 35.22 18.37 88.96
N SER A 578 34.94 17.07 89.11
CA SER A 578 35.35 16.26 90.25
C SER A 578 36.85 15.98 90.34
N ASN A 579 37.62 16.21 89.26
CA ASN A 579 39.06 15.91 89.18
C ASN A 579 39.94 17.16 88.96
N GLN A 580 39.39 18.36 89.11
CA GLN A 580 40.15 19.62 89.01
C GLN A 580 40.95 19.85 90.30
N GLY A 581 42.17 19.35 90.36
CA GLY A 581 43.10 19.64 91.48
C GLY A 581 43.57 21.10 91.49
N ASN A 582 43.78 21.65 92.69
CA ASN A 582 44.36 23.00 92.92
C ASN A 582 45.78 23.08 92.34
N LEU A 583 45.92 23.69 91.16
CA LEU A 583 47.20 24.08 90.59
C LEU A 583 47.27 25.61 90.54
N ALA A 584 48.38 26.17 91.06
CA ALA A 584 48.69 27.59 91.03
C ALA A 584 49.17 27.99 89.62
N GLN A 585 48.30 27.87 88.62
CA GLN A 585 48.57 28.36 87.27
C GLN A 585 48.24 29.85 87.19
N THR A 586 49.03 30.63 86.48
CA THR A 586 48.73 32.06 86.28
C THR A 586 47.43 32.19 85.49
N THR A 587 46.61 33.19 85.81
CA THR A 587 45.31 33.45 85.17
C THR A 587 45.41 33.48 83.64
N SER A 588 46.55 33.93 83.11
CA SER A 588 46.85 33.99 81.68
C SER A 588 46.94 32.63 80.98
N VAL A 589 47.54 31.60 81.62
CA VAL A 589 47.71 30.28 81.00
C VAL A 589 46.37 29.56 80.92
N VAL A 590 45.55 29.67 81.98
CA VAL A 590 44.19 29.09 81.99
C VAL A 590 43.30 29.74 80.91
N GLU A 591 43.37 31.06 80.77
CA GLU A 591 42.61 31.80 79.74
C GLU A 591 43.05 31.42 78.32
N GLN A 592 44.37 31.40 78.06
CA GLN A 592 44.93 30.99 76.77
C GLN A 592 44.62 29.52 76.43
N THR A 593 44.67 28.62 77.41
CA THR A 593 44.28 27.21 77.23
C THR A 593 42.79 27.06 76.95
N HIS A 594 41.92 27.85 77.60
CA HIS A 594 40.49 27.82 77.30
C HIS A 594 40.23 28.27 75.85
N GLN A 595 40.90 29.34 75.42
CA GLN A 595 40.82 29.81 74.05
C GLN A 595 41.32 28.75 73.05
N LEU A 596 42.45 28.10 73.35
CA LEU A 596 43.00 27.00 72.56
C LEU A 596 42.03 25.83 72.41
N VAL A 597 41.31 25.43 73.48
CA VAL A 597 40.27 24.39 73.40
C VAL A 597 39.18 24.79 72.40
N GLN A 598 38.68 26.03 72.48
CA GLN A 598 37.64 26.52 71.59
C GLN A 598 38.11 26.59 70.13
N ASP A 599 39.35 27.01 69.90
CA ASP A 599 39.92 27.11 68.56
C ASP A 599 40.21 25.73 67.97
N ILE A 600 40.64 24.74 68.77
CA ILE A 600 40.75 23.33 68.35
C ILE A 600 39.38 22.78 67.96
N MET A 601 38.34 23.02 68.76
CA MET A 601 36.98 22.57 68.44
C MET A 601 36.48 23.22 67.13
N ARG A 602 36.72 24.52 66.95
CA ARG A 602 36.33 25.27 65.74
C ARG A 602 37.08 24.76 64.52
N LEU A 603 38.40 24.57 64.62
CA LEU A 603 39.23 24.04 63.54
C LEU A 603 38.77 22.63 63.17
N GLY A 604 38.65 21.73 64.15
CA GLY A 604 38.23 20.34 63.93
C GLY A 604 36.85 20.25 63.28
N ASN A 605 35.88 21.06 63.71
CA ASN A 605 34.55 21.12 63.09
C ASN A 605 34.58 21.66 61.66
N ARG A 606 35.44 22.63 61.37
CA ARG A 606 35.58 23.23 60.03
C ARG A 606 36.23 22.27 59.05
N VAL A 607 37.36 21.66 59.42
CA VAL A 607 38.13 20.78 58.54
C VAL A 607 37.62 19.34 58.54
N GLN A 608 36.72 19.00 59.47
CA GLN A 608 36.14 17.67 59.66
C GLN A 608 37.22 16.57 59.78
N LEU A 609 38.34 16.90 60.45
CA LEU A 609 39.38 15.96 60.80
C LEU A 609 39.49 15.81 62.32
N PRO A 610 39.72 14.59 62.82
CA PRO A 610 40.06 14.39 64.21
C PRO A 610 41.39 15.10 64.53
N ILE A 611 41.42 15.75 65.69
CA ILE A 611 42.62 16.42 66.21
C ILE A 611 43.09 15.66 67.44
N SER A 612 44.19 14.91 67.29
CA SER A 612 44.84 14.20 68.40
C SER A 612 45.80 15.14 69.10
N ILE A 613 45.77 15.14 70.43
CA ILE A 613 46.53 16.07 71.25
C ILE A 613 47.48 15.26 72.14
N TYR A 614 48.74 15.65 72.15
CA TYR A 614 49.81 15.00 72.90
C TYR A 614 50.52 16.00 73.81
N ASP A 615 51.14 15.53 74.88
CA ASP A 615 52.06 16.34 75.70
C ASP A 615 53.48 16.37 75.11
N ASN A 616 54.40 17.10 75.77
CA ASN A 616 55.78 17.24 75.33
C ASN A 616 56.57 15.91 75.26
N ARG A 617 56.08 14.83 75.92
CA ARG A 617 56.63 13.47 75.87
C ARG A 617 55.92 12.58 74.83
N ARG A 618 55.07 13.18 73.99
CA ARG A 618 54.19 12.50 73.02
C ARG A 618 53.21 11.52 73.65
N GLN A 619 52.84 11.67 74.92
CA GLN A 619 51.76 10.88 75.49
C GLN A 619 50.42 11.48 75.09
N PHE A 620 49.48 10.62 74.69
CA PHE A 620 48.15 11.01 74.30
C PHE A 620 47.42 11.72 75.46
N ILE A 621 46.80 12.85 75.15
CA ILE A 621 45.97 13.63 76.07
C ILE A 621 44.51 13.33 75.79
N ALA A 622 44.08 13.63 74.57
CA ALA A 622 42.73 13.49 74.07
C ALA A 622 42.69 13.59 72.55
N ARG A 623 41.58 13.14 71.96
CA ARG A 623 41.27 13.37 70.54
C ARG A 623 39.96 14.12 70.44
N TYR A 624 39.99 15.26 69.76
CA TYR A 624 38.77 15.91 69.31
C TYR A 624 38.20 15.14 68.12
N LYS A 625 36.92 14.77 68.20
CA LYS A 625 36.20 14.07 67.14
C LYS A 625 35.06 14.97 66.63
N PRO A 626 35.19 15.56 65.43
CA PRO A 626 34.18 16.48 64.88
C PRO A 626 32.78 15.86 64.82
N GLU A 627 32.70 14.55 64.55
CA GLU A 627 31.44 13.82 64.44
C GLU A 627 30.64 13.76 65.75
N TYR A 628 31.30 13.94 66.91
CA TYR A 628 30.68 13.96 68.23
C TYR A 628 30.69 15.35 68.87
N GLY A 629 31.31 16.34 68.23
CA GLY A 629 31.46 17.69 68.77
C GLY A 629 32.21 17.76 70.10
N GLY A 630 33.09 16.79 70.39
CA GLY A 630 33.69 16.63 71.72
C GLY A 630 35.03 15.89 71.75
N PHE A 631 35.67 15.92 72.93
CA PHE A 631 36.94 15.25 73.20
C PHE A 631 36.72 13.84 73.76
N ALA A 632 37.45 12.86 73.23
CA ALA A 632 37.54 11.51 73.75
C ALA A 632 38.91 11.24 74.37
N LYS A 633 38.95 10.51 75.49
CA LYS A 633 40.20 10.13 76.21
C LYS A 633 40.74 8.75 75.81
N GLU A 634 40.15 8.09 74.82
CA GLU A 634 40.62 6.81 74.30
C GLU A 634 41.28 7.02 72.92
N PRO A 635 42.45 6.38 72.67
CA PRO A 635 43.22 6.51 71.42
C PRO A 635 42.53 5.94 70.19
#